data_AF-A0AAJ0GAN2-F1
#
_entry.id   AF-A0AAJ0GAN2-F1
#
_cell.length_a   1.000
_cell.length_b   1.000
_cell.length_c   1.000
_cell.angle_alpha   90.00
_cell.angle_beta   90.00
_cell.angle_gamma   90.00
#
_symmetry.space_group_name_H-M   'P 1'
#
loop_
_entity.id
_entity.type
_entity.pdbx_description
1 polymer ?
#
loop_
_entity_poly.entity_id
_entity_poly.type
_entity_poly.pdbx_seq_one_letter_code
_entity_poly.pdbx_strand_id
1 'polypeptide(L)'
;MAPQTWDPDSDSFPTRKDLPLIPGAPKDAAWFWGKDDHIGRLNLLTPKRVKAAAAEIRTGEMARMDLPLNVPEQPAFGRETFKHEIKILRENVAYDDTYFLNTQSGTQWDGFRHAAHASEVFYNGAKGSDILGPDANERCSIHYWSEHGFAGRGVLLDYRGWATEKGIKYDSASSHPIPYSELVEVGKHQGLDIRPAAQGGDIQIGDILFVRSGWTEDYHSRSRDENRDIGLRVFGEEGEGIQRWTGVKQEPETIDWLHDCYFAAVGGDTPTFELWPTPKDHHNRLHGYLLALWGMPLGEMIDLEKVAQLAKKNGRYTFFFTSAPAHVLSQPHSATCLFTNLLSHTPDAMAPNGFDPASQQNGTLNKDYVDDRQASSEDCVYTTSNGVPTAHPYESQRAGENGPLLLQDFHLIDLLSHFDRERIPERVVHAKGGGAHGYYITTDSMEDICRADMFKKGKKVPITARFSTVGGESGSHDQARDPRGFSVKFRTDEGNWDMVANNTPAFFLRDAAKFPHFIHTQKRDPSTHLTHADDSTVFWDYLSQNPESIHQVMILMGDRGIPDGWRKMHGYSGHTFKLINEAGEWVYAQMHMKSKQGTGFITQEDSANYGPDYSQKDLYFAIEKGEFPGWDVMWQTMTAKQAEEVFEKQGINVFDLTHVWPQKQFPLRKVGEFYLNENVKNYFAEIEQIAFSPSHLIPGIEPSADPVLQSRLFSYADTHRHRIGTNYQQLPINAPRTPYRMANFQRDGPMAFHNQGSRPNYLSSIQPISFRPRQVDLDKTHAHFTTDAVSFLSEIRPEDFNAPRALWENVFDEPARERFITNVSGHMANCTKEEIIKRQIGIFREVSNDLATRLEKATGVKGYDGISNLRFNGEHNGMAKDKTLRAANGLAGRDESISFNNGAPTMGQHTNVAAAA
;
A
#
# COMPACT_ATOMS: atom_id res chain seq x y z
N MET A 1 54.91 -22.40 4.21
CA MET A 1 54.40 -21.52 5.28
C MET A 1 53.07 -20.97 4.80
N ALA A 2 52.05 -20.92 5.66
CA ALA A 2 50.80 -20.22 5.30
C ALA A 2 51.11 -18.72 5.14
N PRO A 3 50.44 -18.01 4.22
CA PRO A 3 50.60 -16.56 4.12
C PRO A 3 50.17 -15.92 5.45
N GLN A 4 51.00 -14.99 5.94
CA GLN A 4 50.72 -14.24 7.16
C GLN A 4 49.50 -13.35 6.92
N THR A 5 48.41 -13.61 7.63
CA THR A 5 47.22 -12.75 7.62
C THR A 5 47.55 -11.45 8.35
N TRP A 6 47.41 -10.32 7.67
CA TRP A 6 47.65 -9.00 8.26
C TRP A 6 46.43 -8.52 9.03
N ASP A 7 46.69 -7.84 10.15
CA ASP A 7 45.65 -7.16 10.92
C ASP A 7 45.10 -5.97 10.10
N PRO A 8 43.79 -5.95 9.76
CA PRO A 8 43.20 -4.82 9.05
C PRO A 8 43.35 -3.49 9.79
N ASP A 9 43.37 -3.48 11.13
CA ASP A 9 43.51 -2.27 11.96
C ASP A 9 44.97 -1.80 12.12
N SER A 10 45.93 -2.50 11.51
CA SER A 10 47.34 -2.11 11.48
C SER A 10 47.53 -0.71 10.88
N ASP A 11 48.30 0.13 11.56
CA ASP A 11 48.65 1.47 11.07
C ASP A 11 49.96 1.44 10.24
N SER A 12 50.43 0.24 9.84
CA SER A 12 51.61 0.02 8.98
C SER A 12 51.47 -1.24 8.11
N PHE A 13 51.86 -1.12 6.84
CA PHE A 13 51.83 -2.17 5.82
C PHE A 13 53.06 -2.02 4.89
N PRO A 14 53.51 -3.07 4.18
CA PRO A 14 54.74 -3.02 3.38
C PRO A 14 54.58 -2.11 2.16
N THR A 15 55.64 -1.43 1.73
CA THR A 15 55.61 -0.72 0.43
C THR A 15 55.52 -1.74 -0.71
N ARG A 16 55.12 -1.30 -1.91
CA ARG A 16 55.04 -2.17 -3.10
C ARG A 16 56.37 -2.88 -3.38
N LYS A 17 57.49 -2.20 -3.08
CA LYS A 17 58.86 -2.71 -3.28
C LYS A 17 59.28 -3.73 -2.21
N ASP A 18 58.65 -3.68 -1.04
CA ASP A 18 58.89 -4.55 0.10
C ASP A 18 57.83 -5.66 0.25
N LEU A 19 56.97 -5.85 -0.76
CA LEU A 19 55.92 -6.88 -0.75
C LEU A 19 56.52 -8.29 -0.61
N PRO A 20 56.01 -9.12 0.32
CA PRO A 20 56.46 -10.50 0.46
C PRO A 20 56.00 -11.35 -0.73
N LEU A 21 56.85 -12.28 -1.19
CA LEU A 21 56.47 -13.23 -2.23
C LEU A 21 55.43 -14.23 -1.71
N ILE A 22 54.19 -14.13 -2.23
CA ILE A 22 53.09 -15.05 -1.89
C ILE A 22 53.17 -16.28 -2.82
N PRO A 23 53.32 -17.51 -2.30
CA PRO A 23 53.42 -18.71 -3.14
C PRO A 23 52.19 -18.92 -4.02
N GLY A 24 52.40 -18.97 -5.34
CA GLY A 24 51.34 -19.17 -6.33
C GLY A 24 50.59 -17.89 -6.75
N ALA A 25 50.88 -16.74 -6.14
CA ALA A 25 50.40 -15.45 -6.60
C ALA A 25 51.33 -14.86 -7.70
N PRO A 26 50.84 -13.95 -8.54
CA PRO A 26 51.71 -13.16 -9.41
C PRO A 26 52.64 -12.24 -8.61
N LYS A 27 53.66 -11.70 -9.28
CA LYS A 27 54.55 -10.68 -8.70
C LYS A 27 53.75 -9.43 -8.33
N ASP A 28 54.14 -8.74 -7.26
CA ASP A 28 53.51 -7.53 -6.72
C ASP A 28 52.07 -7.73 -6.21
N ALA A 29 51.64 -8.97 -5.95
CA ALA A 29 50.35 -9.29 -5.33
C ALA A 29 50.34 -8.98 -3.81
N ALA A 30 49.25 -8.38 -3.35
CA ALA A 30 49.05 -7.85 -2.00
C ALA A 30 47.86 -8.53 -1.30
N TRP A 31 47.79 -9.87 -1.37
CA TRP A 31 46.66 -10.68 -0.88
C TRP A 31 46.75 -10.91 0.65
N PHE A 32 46.57 -9.84 1.42
CA PHE A 32 46.94 -9.80 2.84
C PHE A 32 45.96 -10.47 3.82
N TRP A 33 44.68 -10.57 3.47
CA TRP A 33 43.61 -11.00 4.40
C TRP A 33 43.30 -12.51 4.35
N GLY A 34 44.13 -13.29 3.66
CA GLY A 34 44.05 -14.75 3.61
C GLY A 34 43.31 -15.31 2.39
N LYS A 35 43.44 -16.61 2.16
CA LYS A 35 42.99 -17.33 0.94
C LYS A 35 41.47 -17.39 0.69
N ASP A 36 40.70 -17.04 1.71
CA ASP A 36 39.23 -17.07 1.72
C ASP A 36 38.64 -15.63 1.82
N ASP A 37 39.47 -14.59 1.70
CA ASP A 37 39.03 -13.19 1.57
C ASP A 37 38.43 -12.90 0.19
N HIS A 38 37.34 -12.14 0.20
CA HIS A 38 36.55 -11.75 -0.97
C HIS A 38 36.26 -10.23 -1.04
N ILE A 39 36.67 -9.45 -0.04
CA ILE A 39 36.43 -8.00 0.02
C ILE A 39 37.71 -7.14 -0.11
N GLY A 40 38.89 -7.75 -0.02
CA GLY A 40 40.16 -7.11 -0.38
C GLY A 40 40.46 -5.88 0.49
N ARG A 41 40.86 -4.77 -0.13
CA ARG A 41 41.13 -3.49 0.56
C ARG A 41 39.90 -2.87 1.23
N LEU A 42 38.68 -3.37 1.02
CA LEU A 42 37.53 -2.99 1.87
C LEU A 42 37.70 -3.45 3.33
N ASN A 43 38.53 -4.47 3.60
CA ASN A 43 38.95 -4.80 4.97
C ASN A 43 39.61 -3.61 5.69
N LEU A 44 40.20 -2.65 4.96
CA LEU A 44 40.80 -1.45 5.54
C LEU A 44 39.75 -0.47 6.10
N LEU A 45 38.47 -0.59 5.72
CA LEU A 45 37.34 0.17 6.26
C LEU A 45 36.88 -0.41 7.61
N THR A 46 37.81 -0.56 8.54
CA THR A 46 37.55 -1.10 9.88
C THR A 46 36.60 -0.18 10.68
N PRO A 47 35.84 -0.70 11.66
CA PRO A 47 34.98 0.14 12.50
C PRO A 47 35.71 1.33 13.16
N LYS A 48 37.01 1.19 13.49
CA LYS A 48 37.89 2.28 13.94
C LYS A 48 37.97 3.41 12.90
N ARG A 49 38.24 3.08 11.63
CA ARG A 49 38.40 4.05 10.54
C ARG A 49 37.09 4.59 10.00
N VAL A 50 36.03 3.78 9.90
CA VAL A 50 34.68 4.26 9.54
C VAL A 50 34.21 5.30 10.57
N LYS A 51 34.39 5.01 11.87
CA LYS A 51 34.07 5.95 12.95
C LYS A 51 34.93 7.22 12.90
N ALA A 52 36.21 7.12 12.55
CA ALA A 52 37.07 8.28 12.36
C ALA A 52 36.62 9.13 11.15
N ALA A 53 36.29 8.48 10.03
CA ALA A 53 35.82 9.13 8.81
C ALA A 53 34.49 9.86 8.99
N ALA A 54 33.61 9.42 9.90
CA ALA A 54 32.38 10.16 10.25
C ALA A 54 32.67 11.60 10.73
N ALA A 55 33.88 11.88 11.22
CA ALA A 55 34.30 13.25 11.56
C ALA A 55 34.43 14.17 10.33
N GLU A 56 34.45 13.67 9.09
CA GLU A 56 34.42 14.50 7.88
C GLU A 56 33.04 15.14 7.62
N ILE A 57 31.99 14.67 8.29
CA ILE A 57 30.64 15.26 8.26
C ILE A 57 30.66 16.57 9.06
N ARG A 58 30.94 17.68 8.38
CA ARG A 58 31.02 19.03 9.01
C ARG A 58 29.84 19.95 8.72
N THR A 59 29.28 19.92 7.51
CA THR A 59 28.27 20.89 7.06
C THR A 59 26.87 20.32 6.86
N GLY A 60 26.73 18.98 6.84
CA GLY A 60 25.48 18.30 6.47
C GLY A 60 25.10 18.42 4.99
N GLU A 61 25.93 19.07 4.17
CA GLU A 61 25.73 19.14 2.73
C GLU A 61 26.01 17.78 2.07
N MET A 62 25.13 17.38 1.16
CA MET A 62 25.22 16.10 0.46
C MET A 62 25.42 16.31 -1.04
N ALA A 63 26.22 15.44 -1.64
CA ALA A 63 26.35 15.27 -3.08
C ALA A 63 25.88 13.86 -3.45
N ARG A 64 25.00 13.75 -4.45
CA ARG A 64 24.84 12.48 -5.17
C ARG A 64 26.04 12.32 -6.11
N MET A 65 26.47 11.08 -6.27
CA MET A 65 27.65 10.70 -7.05
C MET A 65 27.32 9.65 -8.12
N ASP A 66 26.02 9.37 -8.31
CA ASP A 66 25.48 8.40 -9.24
C ASP A 66 24.88 9.08 -10.48
N LEU A 67 25.33 8.67 -11.66
CA LEU A 67 24.74 9.08 -12.94
C LEU A 67 23.37 8.42 -13.16
N PRO A 68 22.44 9.09 -13.88
CA PRO A 68 21.22 8.46 -14.36
C PRO A 68 21.52 7.20 -15.19
N LEU A 69 20.69 6.15 -15.06
CA LEU A 69 20.95 4.86 -15.71
C LEU A 69 20.96 4.91 -17.25
N ASN A 70 20.43 5.98 -17.85
CA ASN A 70 20.49 6.24 -19.29
C ASN A 70 21.68 7.13 -19.71
N VAL A 71 22.68 7.32 -18.84
CA VAL A 71 23.89 8.13 -19.07
C VAL A 71 25.14 7.29 -18.80
N PRO A 72 26.07 7.13 -19.76
CA PRO A 72 25.98 7.59 -21.14
C PRO A 72 24.86 6.89 -21.94
N GLU A 73 24.27 7.61 -22.90
CA GLU A 73 23.24 7.04 -23.79
C GLU A 73 23.81 5.87 -24.63
N GLN A 74 25.05 6.06 -25.11
CA GLN A 74 25.84 5.03 -25.75
C GLN A 74 27.06 4.72 -24.87
N PRO A 75 27.02 3.63 -24.10
CA PRO A 75 28.18 3.11 -23.41
C PRO A 75 29.35 2.82 -24.35
N ALA A 76 30.55 2.94 -23.81
CA ALA A 76 31.80 2.72 -24.52
C ALA A 76 32.07 1.22 -24.74
N PHE A 77 33.16 0.90 -25.44
CA PHE A 77 33.67 -0.48 -25.54
C PHE A 77 32.68 -1.50 -26.15
N GLY A 78 31.72 -1.02 -26.95
CA GLY A 78 30.70 -1.88 -27.58
C GLY A 78 29.66 -2.43 -26.60
N ARG A 79 29.53 -1.84 -25.40
CA ARG A 79 28.55 -2.23 -24.39
C ARG A 79 27.13 -1.81 -24.80
N GLU A 80 26.14 -2.59 -24.36
CA GLU A 80 24.73 -2.37 -24.71
C GLU A 80 24.18 -1.08 -24.07
N THR A 81 23.34 -0.36 -24.82
CA THR A 81 22.64 0.84 -24.34
C THR A 81 21.55 0.47 -23.32
N PHE A 82 21.34 1.34 -22.33
CA PHE A 82 20.16 1.27 -21.45
C PHE A 82 18.85 1.23 -22.24
N LYS A 83 17.92 0.36 -21.84
CA LYS A 83 16.55 0.33 -22.34
C LYS A 83 15.59 0.30 -21.16
N HIS A 84 14.62 1.21 -21.18
CA HIS A 84 13.49 1.23 -20.27
C HIS A 84 12.24 0.96 -21.11
N GLU A 85 11.59 -0.17 -20.83
CA GLU A 85 10.33 -0.57 -21.46
C GLU A 85 9.20 -0.48 -20.43
N ILE A 86 8.21 0.38 -20.70
CA ILE A 86 6.98 0.45 -19.91
C ILE A 86 6.05 -0.68 -20.39
N LYS A 87 5.96 -1.72 -19.59
CA LYS A 87 5.11 -2.88 -19.79
C LYS A 87 3.67 -2.54 -19.38
N ILE A 88 2.77 -2.54 -20.35
CA ILE A 88 1.35 -2.33 -20.10
C ILE A 88 0.77 -3.61 -19.46
N LEU A 89 0.52 -3.59 -18.14
CA LEU A 89 -0.19 -4.68 -17.46
C LEU A 89 -1.70 -4.61 -17.72
N ARG A 90 -2.24 -3.39 -17.76
CA ARG A 90 -3.61 -3.07 -18.17
C ARG A 90 -3.69 -1.61 -18.60
N GLU A 91 -4.05 -1.37 -19.86
CA GLU A 91 -4.15 -0.03 -20.43
C GLU A 91 -5.03 0.90 -19.57
N ASN A 92 -4.55 2.12 -19.31
CA ASN A 92 -5.16 3.14 -18.45
C ASN A 92 -5.43 2.73 -16.98
N VAL A 93 -4.86 1.62 -16.50
CA VAL A 93 -5.07 1.14 -15.11
C VAL A 93 -3.78 0.71 -14.43
N ALA A 94 -2.88 0.00 -15.12
CA ALA A 94 -1.65 -0.52 -14.56
C ALA A 94 -0.54 -0.61 -15.60
N TYR A 95 0.62 -0.03 -15.27
CA TYR A 95 1.85 -0.10 -16.01
C TYR A 95 2.96 -0.59 -15.06
N ASP A 96 4.00 -1.19 -15.62
CA ASP A 96 5.11 -1.85 -14.93
C ASP A 96 6.39 -1.55 -15.73
N ASP A 97 7.55 -1.57 -15.09
CA ASP A 97 8.80 -1.09 -15.70
C ASP A 97 9.81 -2.24 -15.86
N THR A 98 10.35 -2.38 -17.06
CA THR A 98 11.44 -3.34 -17.34
C THR A 98 12.69 -2.57 -17.76
N TYR A 99 13.78 -2.77 -17.03
CA TYR A 99 15.09 -2.20 -17.34
C TYR A 99 16.02 -3.28 -17.91
N PHE A 100 16.53 -3.05 -19.11
CA PHE A 100 17.69 -3.77 -19.64
C PHE A 100 18.89 -2.83 -19.61
N LEU A 101 19.96 -3.25 -18.94
CA LEU A 101 21.10 -2.40 -18.67
C LEU A 101 22.40 -3.19 -18.80
N ASN A 102 23.42 -2.53 -19.33
CA ASN A 102 24.81 -2.92 -19.06
C ASN A 102 25.24 -2.20 -17.77
N THR A 103 26.26 -2.68 -17.04
CA THR A 103 26.71 -1.94 -15.85
C THR A 103 27.32 -0.58 -16.19
N GLN A 104 27.82 -0.38 -17.41
CA GLN A 104 28.22 0.95 -17.88
C GLN A 104 27.03 1.85 -18.29
N SER A 105 25.79 1.46 -18.00
CA SER A 105 24.57 2.28 -18.11
C SER A 105 24.32 3.00 -16.78
N GLY A 106 25.11 4.02 -16.48
CA GLY A 106 25.20 4.68 -15.18
C GLY A 106 26.53 4.43 -14.46
N THR A 107 26.69 4.96 -13.25
CA THR A 107 27.91 4.78 -12.43
C THR A 107 28.08 3.33 -11.97
N GLN A 108 29.29 2.78 -12.09
CA GLN A 108 29.58 1.38 -11.74
C GLN A 108 30.79 1.20 -10.82
N TRP A 109 30.79 0.07 -10.10
CA TRP A 109 31.98 -0.51 -9.49
C TRP A 109 32.39 -1.79 -10.25
N ASP A 110 33.66 -1.86 -10.65
CA ASP A 110 34.28 -3.04 -11.21
C ASP A 110 34.68 -4.02 -10.10
N GLY A 111 34.14 -5.23 -10.16
CA GLY A 111 34.43 -6.31 -9.23
C GLY A 111 35.82 -6.92 -9.45
N PHE A 112 36.34 -7.67 -8.48
CA PHE A 112 37.61 -8.40 -8.64
C PHE A 112 37.61 -9.45 -9.75
N ARG A 113 36.43 -9.76 -10.32
CA ARG A 113 36.19 -10.63 -11.47
C ARG A 113 36.10 -9.89 -12.80
N HIS A 114 36.16 -8.55 -12.83
CA HIS A 114 35.99 -7.76 -14.06
C HIS A 114 37.18 -7.93 -15.02
N ALA A 115 38.40 -7.75 -14.51
CA ALA A 115 39.63 -7.86 -15.28
C ALA A 115 40.66 -8.73 -14.56
N ALA A 116 41.20 -9.73 -15.27
CA ALA A 116 42.30 -10.54 -14.77
C ALA A 116 43.65 -9.81 -14.91
N HIS A 117 44.62 -10.20 -14.07
CA HIS A 117 46.04 -9.92 -14.33
C HIS A 117 46.48 -10.61 -15.64
N ALA A 118 47.54 -10.14 -16.30
CA ALA A 118 48.05 -10.70 -17.57
C ALA A 118 48.50 -12.18 -17.48
N SER A 119 48.56 -12.76 -16.28
CA SER A 119 48.75 -14.20 -16.03
C SER A 119 47.45 -15.00 -15.90
N GLU A 120 46.32 -14.46 -16.37
CA GLU A 120 44.98 -15.11 -16.38
C GLU A 120 44.44 -15.47 -14.99
N VAL A 121 44.78 -14.67 -13.98
CA VAL A 121 44.37 -14.86 -12.57
C VAL A 121 43.71 -13.59 -12.04
N PHE A 122 42.60 -13.76 -11.33
CA PHE A 122 41.86 -12.71 -10.62
C PHE A 122 42.32 -12.63 -9.14
N TYR A 123 41.71 -11.72 -8.37
CA TYR A 123 42.06 -11.55 -6.96
C TYR A 123 42.02 -12.86 -6.16
N ASN A 124 43.00 -13.02 -5.27
CA ASN A 124 43.13 -14.16 -4.37
C ASN A 124 43.11 -15.53 -5.08
N GLY A 125 43.65 -15.59 -6.30
CA GLY A 125 43.77 -16.83 -7.08
C GLY A 125 42.49 -17.33 -7.77
N ALA A 126 41.42 -16.52 -7.81
CA ALA A 126 40.21 -16.85 -8.56
C ALA A 126 40.48 -16.93 -10.08
N LYS A 127 39.66 -17.70 -10.81
CA LYS A 127 39.81 -18.04 -12.23
C LYS A 127 38.50 -17.89 -13.00
N GLY A 128 38.58 -17.90 -14.34
CA GLY A 128 37.38 -17.83 -15.20
C GLY A 128 36.36 -18.94 -14.93
N SER A 129 36.80 -20.12 -14.48
CA SER A 129 35.92 -21.23 -14.07
C SER A 129 35.09 -20.94 -12.81
N ASP A 130 35.54 -20.02 -11.95
CA ASP A 130 34.74 -19.56 -10.80
C ASP A 130 33.61 -18.60 -11.24
N ILE A 131 33.71 -18.02 -12.44
CA ILE A 131 32.74 -17.06 -12.99
C ILE A 131 31.72 -17.78 -13.86
N LEU A 132 32.15 -18.66 -14.78
CA LEU A 132 31.30 -19.39 -15.73
C LEU A 132 31.73 -20.85 -15.86
N GLY A 133 30.75 -21.74 -15.98
CA GLY A 133 30.96 -23.19 -16.10
C GLY A 133 30.26 -23.99 -14.99
N PRO A 134 30.48 -25.32 -14.92
CA PRO A 134 29.82 -26.19 -13.94
C PRO A 134 30.29 -25.95 -12.49
N ASP A 135 31.49 -25.38 -12.31
CA ASP A 135 32.11 -25.11 -11.00
C ASP A 135 31.97 -23.62 -10.58
N ALA A 136 31.15 -22.84 -11.30
CA ALA A 136 30.94 -21.43 -11.03
C ALA A 136 30.36 -21.19 -9.63
N ASN A 137 30.86 -20.17 -8.95
CA ASN A 137 30.65 -19.92 -7.53
C ASN A 137 30.78 -18.42 -7.23
N GLU A 138 30.69 -18.00 -5.97
CA GLU A 138 30.67 -16.57 -5.59
C GLU A 138 32.05 -16.00 -5.20
N ARG A 139 33.13 -16.79 -5.14
CA ARG A 139 34.50 -16.39 -4.72
C ARG A 139 34.94 -15.06 -5.33
N CYS A 140 35.17 -14.02 -4.51
CA CYS A 140 35.58 -12.69 -4.96
C CYS A 140 34.58 -11.99 -5.92
N SER A 141 33.29 -12.34 -5.87
CA SER A 141 32.21 -11.61 -6.54
C SER A 141 31.80 -10.37 -5.75
N ILE A 142 31.08 -9.45 -6.41
CA ILE A 142 30.62 -8.19 -5.83
C ILE A 142 29.52 -8.36 -4.76
N HIS A 143 28.93 -9.56 -4.62
CA HIS A 143 27.92 -9.85 -3.60
C HIS A 143 28.44 -9.61 -2.17
N TYR A 144 29.66 -10.06 -1.87
CA TYR A 144 30.31 -9.78 -0.59
C TYR A 144 30.53 -8.29 -0.31
N TRP A 145 30.61 -7.45 -1.36
CA TRP A 145 30.72 -5.99 -1.20
C TRP A 145 29.35 -5.34 -1.03
N SER A 146 28.28 -5.93 -1.59
CA SER A 146 26.91 -5.48 -1.32
C SER A 146 26.46 -5.81 0.11
N GLU A 147 27.00 -6.88 0.71
CA GLU A 147 26.79 -7.21 2.13
C GLU A 147 27.63 -6.35 3.07
N HIS A 148 28.90 -6.04 2.72
CA HIS A 148 29.79 -5.23 3.55
C HIS A 148 29.55 -3.71 3.42
N GLY A 149 29.26 -3.24 2.21
CA GLY A 149 29.18 -1.82 1.87
C GLY A 149 30.53 -1.10 1.86
N PHE A 150 30.48 0.19 1.50
CA PHE A 150 31.58 1.13 1.55
C PHE A 150 31.16 2.27 2.50
N ALA A 151 31.94 2.54 3.52
CA ALA A 151 31.80 3.74 4.36
C ALA A 151 33.21 4.17 4.79
N GLY A 152 33.58 5.43 4.57
CA GLY A 152 34.96 5.85 4.78
C GLY A 152 35.22 7.31 4.44
N ARG A 153 36.50 7.71 4.49
CA ARG A 153 36.91 9.06 4.13
C ARG A 153 37.19 9.14 2.64
N GLY A 154 36.36 9.86 1.91
CA GLY A 154 36.59 10.23 0.52
C GLY A 154 37.61 11.37 0.41
N VAL A 155 38.48 11.30 -0.59
CA VAL A 155 39.47 12.32 -0.94
C VAL A 155 39.34 12.65 -2.43
N LEU A 156 39.00 13.89 -2.79
CA LEU A 156 38.85 14.33 -4.18
C LEU A 156 40.08 15.09 -4.68
N LEU A 157 40.65 14.63 -5.79
CA LEU A 157 41.59 15.38 -6.62
C LEU A 157 40.85 15.96 -7.85
N ASP A 158 40.52 17.25 -7.81
CA ASP A 158 39.81 17.95 -8.90
C ASP A 158 40.78 18.43 -9.99
N TYR A 159 41.26 17.47 -10.78
CA TYR A 159 42.20 17.73 -11.88
C TYR A 159 41.60 18.68 -12.92
N ARG A 160 40.31 18.52 -13.29
CA ARG A 160 39.63 19.42 -14.24
C ARG A 160 39.56 20.86 -13.73
N GLY A 161 39.21 21.06 -12.46
CA GLY A 161 39.19 22.40 -11.85
C GLY A 161 40.57 23.07 -11.89
N TRP A 162 41.60 22.37 -11.43
CA TRP A 162 42.99 22.85 -11.45
C TRP A 162 43.49 23.13 -12.88
N ALA A 163 43.31 22.20 -13.81
CA ALA A 163 43.76 22.33 -15.19
C ALA A 163 43.14 23.55 -15.88
N THR A 164 41.86 23.81 -15.63
CA THR A 164 41.14 24.99 -16.12
C THR A 164 41.77 26.28 -15.59
N GLU A 165 42.08 26.36 -14.29
CA GLU A 165 42.76 27.52 -13.70
C GLU A 165 44.21 27.71 -14.17
N LYS A 166 44.88 26.63 -14.59
CA LYS A 166 46.20 26.67 -15.24
C LYS A 166 46.15 26.95 -16.74
N GLY A 167 44.95 27.02 -17.34
CA GLY A 167 44.77 27.21 -18.79
C GLY A 167 45.14 25.97 -19.63
N ILE A 168 45.27 24.80 -19.01
CA ILE A 168 45.50 23.52 -19.68
C ILE A 168 44.18 23.09 -20.31
N LYS A 169 44.17 22.91 -21.64
CA LYS A 169 42.98 22.52 -22.41
C LYS A 169 43.13 21.11 -22.95
N TYR A 170 42.17 20.25 -22.64
CA TYR A 170 42.05 18.89 -23.15
C TYR A 170 40.57 18.51 -23.25
N ASP A 171 40.30 17.39 -23.91
CA ASP A 171 38.98 16.78 -24.02
C ASP A 171 39.02 15.42 -23.29
N SER A 172 38.01 15.11 -22.47
CA SER A 172 37.91 13.85 -21.69
C SER A 172 37.84 12.58 -22.52
N ALA A 173 37.36 12.67 -23.77
CA ALA A 173 37.31 11.60 -24.76
C ALA A 173 38.53 11.66 -25.71
N SER A 174 39.66 12.15 -25.22
CA SER A 174 40.98 12.06 -25.85
C SER A 174 41.92 11.24 -24.97
N SER A 175 43.16 10.99 -25.41
CA SER A 175 44.15 10.27 -24.59
C SER A 175 45.03 11.26 -23.80
N HIS A 176 44.42 12.17 -23.05
CA HIS A 176 45.15 13.15 -22.23
C HIS A 176 45.66 12.49 -20.94
N PRO A 177 46.97 12.47 -20.67
CA PRO A 177 47.52 11.84 -19.47
C PRO A 177 47.34 12.72 -18.23
N ILE A 178 46.95 12.12 -17.10
CA ILE A 178 47.05 12.73 -15.77
C ILE A 178 48.26 12.09 -15.05
N PRO A 179 49.46 12.70 -15.10
CA PRO A 179 50.66 12.15 -14.45
C PRO A 179 50.65 12.40 -12.93
N TYR A 180 51.37 11.56 -12.18
CA TYR A 180 51.51 11.69 -10.72
C TYR A 180 52.06 13.05 -10.31
N SER A 181 53.01 13.59 -11.09
CA SER A 181 53.57 14.93 -10.86
C SER A 181 52.53 16.05 -10.89
N GLU A 182 51.49 15.95 -11.73
CA GLU A 182 50.40 16.92 -11.75
C GLU A 182 49.37 16.64 -10.65
N LEU A 183 49.11 15.38 -10.28
CA LEU A 183 48.28 15.05 -9.10
C LEU A 183 48.88 15.64 -7.81
N VAL A 184 50.22 15.67 -7.68
CA VAL A 184 50.91 16.34 -6.57
C VAL A 184 50.66 17.86 -6.58
N GLU A 185 50.67 18.51 -7.75
CA GLU A 185 50.37 19.95 -7.86
C GLU A 185 48.88 20.28 -7.67
N VAL A 186 47.98 19.37 -8.06
CA VAL A 186 46.54 19.42 -7.78
C VAL A 186 46.31 19.35 -6.27
N GLY A 187 46.89 18.36 -5.58
CA GLY A 187 46.84 18.25 -4.13
C GLY A 187 47.33 19.51 -3.42
N LYS A 188 48.53 20.00 -3.76
CA LYS A 188 49.08 21.26 -3.20
C LYS A 188 48.14 22.46 -3.40
N HIS A 189 47.53 22.58 -4.58
CA HIS A 189 46.56 23.65 -4.88
C HIS A 189 45.27 23.50 -4.06
N GLN A 190 44.85 22.27 -3.78
CA GLN A 190 43.71 21.93 -2.92
C GLN A 190 44.01 22.00 -1.41
N GLY A 191 45.28 22.19 -1.02
CA GLY A 191 45.72 22.20 0.37
C GLY A 191 45.93 20.80 0.99
N LEU A 192 46.26 19.80 0.16
CA LEU A 192 46.52 18.41 0.56
C LEU A 192 47.90 17.94 0.10
N ASP A 193 48.68 17.34 0.99
CA ASP A 193 49.84 16.52 0.63
C ASP A 193 49.38 15.08 0.33
N ILE A 194 49.33 14.71 -0.95
CA ILE A 194 48.77 13.42 -1.37
C ILE A 194 49.64 12.20 -1.03
N ARG A 195 50.78 12.37 -0.34
CA ARG A 195 51.61 11.24 0.12
C ARG A 195 50.92 10.52 1.29
N PRO A 196 51.23 9.24 1.55
CA PRO A 196 50.72 8.54 2.74
C PRO A 196 51.19 9.21 4.03
N ALA A 197 50.39 9.12 5.08
CA ALA A 197 50.71 9.60 6.43
C ALA A 197 52.03 9.02 6.97
N ALA A 198 52.37 7.77 6.61
CA ALA A 198 53.65 7.15 6.95
C ALA A 198 54.88 7.86 6.32
N GLN A 199 54.68 8.66 5.27
CA GLN A 199 55.70 9.51 4.62
C GLN A 199 55.52 11.01 4.98
N GLY A 200 54.62 11.32 5.91
CA GLY A 200 54.31 12.68 6.35
C GLY A 200 53.40 13.48 5.41
N GLY A 201 52.56 12.81 4.61
CA GLY A 201 51.45 13.44 3.90
C GLY A 201 50.10 13.26 4.62
N ASP A 202 49.00 13.64 3.96
CA ASP A 202 47.66 13.71 4.53
C ASP A 202 46.78 12.47 4.25
N ILE A 203 47.22 11.57 3.36
CA ILE A 203 46.45 10.36 3.01
C ILE A 203 46.55 9.31 4.12
N GLN A 204 45.39 8.85 4.57
CA GLN A 204 45.23 7.85 5.62
C GLN A 204 44.95 6.47 5.01
N ILE A 205 45.41 5.43 5.70
CA ILE A 205 45.10 4.03 5.36
C ILE A 205 43.57 3.87 5.38
N GLY A 206 43.00 3.33 4.30
CA GLY A 206 41.56 3.15 4.14
C GLY A 206 40.82 4.36 3.54
N ASP A 207 41.51 5.43 3.13
CA ASP A 207 40.89 6.50 2.34
C ASP A 207 40.33 5.97 1.00
N ILE A 208 39.34 6.65 0.45
CA ILE A 208 38.73 6.34 -0.85
C ILE A 208 39.05 7.49 -1.81
N LEU A 209 39.87 7.23 -2.82
CA LEU A 209 40.37 8.25 -3.74
C LEU A 209 39.38 8.50 -4.89
N PHE A 210 39.10 9.77 -5.17
CA PHE A 210 38.36 10.19 -6.36
C PHE A 210 39.20 11.16 -7.20
N VAL A 211 39.24 10.94 -8.52
CA VAL A 211 39.91 11.85 -9.47
C VAL A 211 38.89 12.36 -10.48
N ARG A 212 38.65 13.67 -10.49
CA ARG A 212 37.74 14.33 -11.46
C ARG A 212 38.51 14.82 -12.67
N SER A 213 38.31 14.16 -13.81
CA SER A 213 38.85 14.50 -15.12
C SER A 213 37.93 15.43 -15.94
N GLY A 214 36.71 15.68 -15.48
CA GLY A 214 35.70 16.51 -16.15
C GLY A 214 34.99 15.81 -17.29
N TRP A 215 34.80 14.49 -17.23
CA TRP A 215 34.04 13.76 -18.24
C TRP A 215 32.55 14.10 -18.18
N THR A 216 31.97 14.22 -16.98
CA THR A 216 30.56 14.60 -16.81
C THR A 216 30.31 16.01 -17.34
N GLU A 217 31.21 16.95 -17.04
CA GLU A 217 31.22 18.31 -17.61
C GLU A 217 31.24 18.29 -19.15
N ASP A 218 32.22 17.60 -19.76
CA ASP A 218 32.32 17.53 -21.21
C ASP A 218 31.13 16.80 -21.86
N TYR A 219 30.66 15.69 -21.29
CA TYR A 219 29.51 14.91 -21.80
C TYR A 219 28.26 15.78 -21.87
N HIS A 220 27.96 16.57 -20.84
CA HIS A 220 26.83 17.49 -20.87
C HIS A 220 27.04 18.74 -21.74
N SER A 221 28.28 19.05 -22.13
CA SER A 221 28.59 20.16 -23.06
C SER A 221 28.46 19.77 -24.54
N ARG A 222 28.67 18.50 -24.88
CA ARG A 222 28.62 17.96 -26.25
C ARG A 222 27.19 17.71 -26.71
N SER A 223 26.99 17.67 -28.04
CA SER A 223 25.73 17.22 -28.62
C SER A 223 25.51 15.71 -28.42
N ARG A 224 24.24 15.29 -28.54
CA ARG A 224 23.84 13.88 -28.47
C ARG A 224 24.54 13.01 -29.51
N ASP A 225 24.68 13.52 -30.74
CA ASP A 225 25.35 12.82 -31.83
C ASP A 225 26.85 12.67 -31.55
N GLU A 226 27.54 13.71 -31.10
CA GLU A 226 28.96 13.63 -30.73
C GLU A 226 29.22 12.63 -29.59
N ASN A 227 28.39 12.64 -28.54
CA ASN A 227 28.52 11.67 -27.45
C ASN A 227 28.27 10.23 -27.91
N ARG A 228 27.29 10.01 -28.79
CA ARG A 228 27.05 8.68 -29.39
C ARG A 228 28.23 8.25 -30.25
N ASP A 229 28.74 9.12 -31.10
CA ASP A 229 29.85 8.81 -32.02
C ASP A 229 31.16 8.58 -31.25
N ILE A 230 31.36 9.23 -30.09
CA ILE A 230 32.42 8.92 -29.12
C ILE A 230 32.22 7.51 -28.54
N GLY A 231 31.02 7.19 -28.04
CA GLY A 231 30.72 5.88 -27.45
C GLY A 231 30.86 4.71 -28.45
N LEU A 232 30.51 4.93 -29.73
CA LEU A 232 30.63 3.96 -30.83
C LEU A 232 32.07 3.71 -31.34
N ARG A 233 33.07 4.44 -30.84
CA ARG A 233 34.48 4.20 -31.22
C ARG A 233 34.90 2.76 -30.94
N VAL A 234 35.74 2.21 -31.81
CA VAL A 234 36.11 0.78 -31.77
C VAL A 234 37.04 0.50 -30.59
N PHE A 235 36.87 -0.63 -29.91
CA PHE A 235 37.86 -1.09 -28.93
C PHE A 235 39.16 -1.47 -29.64
N GLY A 236 40.26 -0.84 -29.25
CA GLY A 236 41.58 -1.05 -29.82
C GLY A 236 42.65 -0.22 -29.12
N GLU A 237 43.91 -0.56 -29.38
CA GLU A 237 45.09 0.10 -28.77
C GLU A 237 45.79 1.07 -29.75
N GLU A 238 45.58 0.90 -31.06
CA GLU A 238 46.20 1.70 -32.12
C GLU A 238 45.20 2.02 -33.25
N GLY A 239 45.36 3.18 -33.89
CA GLY A 239 44.54 3.63 -35.02
C GLY A 239 43.71 4.90 -34.77
N GLU A 240 43.03 5.33 -35.84
CA GLU A 240 41.98 6.36 -35.80
C GLU A 240 40.63 5.72 -35.48
N GLY A 241 39.70 6.47 -34.88
CA GLY A 241 38.37 5.97 -34.53
C GLY A 241 38.31 4.97 -33.37
N ILE A 242 39.42 4.74 -32.65
CA ILE A 242 39.46 3.89 -31.44
C ILE A 242 38.98 4.64 -30.19
N GLN A 243 38.55 3.88 -29.18
CA GLN A 243 38.26 4.38 -27.83
C GLN A 243 39.47 5.13 -27.25
N ARG A 244 39.23 6.28 -26.61
CA ARG A 244 40.25 7.15 -26.02
C ARG A 244 39.65 7.89 -24.84
N TRP A 245 40.29 7.80 -23.69
CA TRP A 245 39.81 8.39 -22.44
C TRP A 245 40.98 8.99 -21.65
N THR A 246 40.73 10.19 -21.13
CA THR A 246 41.59 10.87 -20.18
C THR A 246 41.60 10.08 -18.88
N GLY A 247 42.74 9.98 -18.20
CA GLY A 247 42.80 9.27 -16.94
C GLY A 247 44.19 9.23 -16.34
N VAL A 248 44.29 8.55 -15.19
CA VAL A 248 45.55 8.45 -14.45
C VAL A 248 46.59 7.69 -15.27
N LYS A 249 47.77 8.30 -15.46
CA LYS A 249 48.88 7.74 -16.23
C LYS A 249 49.60 6.65 -15.41
N GLN A 250 49.86 5.51 -16.02
CA GLN A 250 50.29 4.26 -15.39
C GLN A 250 51.81 4.19 -15.07
N GLU A 251 52.45 5.33 -14.78
CA GLU A 251 53.89 5.41 -14.51
C GLU A 251 54.30 4.79 -13.16
N PRO A 252 55.55 4.35 -12.97
CA PRO A 252 55.99 3.65 -11.75
C PRO A 252 55.68 4.41 -10.46
N GLU A 253 55.77 5.74 -10.49
CA GLU A 253 55.46 6.64 -9.38
C GLU A 253 53.97 6.60 -9.02
N THR A 254 53.07 6.56 -10.01
CA THR A 254 51.62 6.35 -9.80
C THR A 254 51.36 4.98 -9.17
N ILE A 255 52.01 3.93 -9.67
CA ILE A 255 51.80 2.55 -9.22
C ILE A 255 52.30 2.38 -7.77
N ASP A 256 53.46 2.93 -7.45
CA ASP A 256 53.98 2.98 -6.08
C ASP A 256 53.05 3.79 -5.15
N TRP A 257 52.60 4.98 -5.58
CA TRP A 257 51.72 5.85 -4.80
C TRP A 257 50.35 5.20 -4.49
N LEU A 258 49.63 4.70 -5.50
CA LEU A 258 48.33 4.06 -5.31
C LEU A 258 48.41 2.80 -4.41
N HIS A 259 49.53 2.08 -4.49
CA HIS A 259 49.76 0.97 -3.59
C HIS A 259 50.02 1.45 -2.16
N ASP A 260 51.02 2.31 -1.97
CA ASP A 260 51.59 2.69 -0.67
C ASP A 260 50.73 3.68 0.13
N CYS A 261 49.74 4.32 -0.51
CA CYS A 261 48.66 5.04 0.17
C CYS A 261 47.63 4.14 0.85
N TYR A 262 47.55 2.86 0.49
CA TYR A 262 46.58 1.91 1.07
C TYR A 262 45.13 2.42 1.01
N PHE A 263 44.74 2.98 -0.14
CA PHE A 263 43.35 3.34 -0.41
C PHE A 263 42.44 2.11 -0.31
N ALA A 264 41.29 2.23 0.34
CA ALA A 264 40.29 1.16 0.41
C ALA A 264 39.67 0.88 -0.97
N ALA A 265 39.46 1.93 -1.76
CA ALA A 265 38.94 1.91 -3.13
C ALA A 265 39.37 3.17 -3.87
N VAL A 266 39.29 3.17 -5.21
CA VAL A 266 39.56 4.37 -6.03
C VAL A 266 38.48 4.53 -7.12
N GLY A 267 38.25 5.73 -7.62
CA GLY A 267 37.34 5.93 -8.74
C GLY A 267 37.46 7.28 -9.46
N GLY A 268 36.83 7.36 -10.63
CA GLY A 268 36.86 8.54 -11.50
C GLY A 268 35.56 8.75 -12.27
N ASP A 269 35.45 9.88 -12.93
CA ASP A 269 34.28 10.31 -13.70
C ASP A 269 34.30 9.84 -15.17
N THR A 270 35.40 9.26 -15.65
CA THR A 270 35.54 8.70 -16.99
C THR A 270 35.06 7.23 -17.12
N PRO A 271 34.78 6.77 -18.36
CA PRO A 271 34.58 5.35 -18.72
C PRO A 271 35.79 4.42 -18.51
N THR A 272 36.96 4.97 -18.15
CA THR A 272 38.12 4.27 -17.56
C THR A 272 38.73 5.15 -16.48
N PHE A 273 39.19 4.59 -15.36
CA PHE A 273 39.92 5.37 -14.34
C PHE A 273 41.33 5.77 -14.81
N GLU A 274 42.00 4.86 -15.51
CA GLU A 274 43.31 5.11 -16.10
C GLU A 274 43.25 5.68 -17.52
N LEU A 275 44.38 6.22 -17.96
CA LEU A 275 44.58 6.70 -19.33
C LEU A 275 44.33 5.59 -20.37
N TRP A 276 43.45 5.84 -21.33
CA TRP A 276 43.14 4.90 -22.42
C TRP A 276 43.49 5.45 -23.83
N PRO A 277 44.13 4.65 -24.71
CA PRO A 277 44.71 3.33 -24.45
C PRO A 277 45.95 3.38 -23.55
N THR A 278 46.22 2.29 -22.84
CA THR A 278 47.40 2.16 -21.96
C THR A 278 48.71 2.24 -22.77
N PRO A 279 49.77 2.93 -22.28
CA PRO A 279 51.08 2.92 -22.93
C PRO A 279 51.70 1.52 -23.02
N LYS A 280 52.41 1.24 -24.13
CA LYS A 280 52.86 -0.09 -24.55
C LYS A 280 53.92 -0.75 -23.64
N ASP A 281 54.55 0.01 -22.76
CA ASP A 281 55.64 -0.42 -21.88
C ASP A 281 55.15 -0.94 -20.51
N HIS A 282 53.84 -0.87 -20.23
CA HIS A 282 53.27 -1.38 -18.98
C HIS A 282 52.86 -2.86 -19.11
N HIS A 283 53.63 -3.75 -18.47
CA HIS A 283 53.39 -5.20 -18.45
C HIS A 283 52.00 -5.62 -17.89
N ASN A 284 51.31 -4.73 -17.18
CA ASN A 284 49.88 -4.86 -16.85
C ASN A 284 49.20 -3.49 -16.96
N ARG A 285 47.92 -3.48 -17.36
CA ARG A 285 47.03 -2.31 -17.25
C ARG A 285 46.72 -2.01 -15.78
N LEU A 286 46.31 -0.77 -15.48
CA LEU A 286 46.08 -0.35 -14.09
C LEU A 286 45.01 -1.22 -13.40
N HIS A 287 43.89 -1.52 -14.08
CA HIS A 287 42.90 -2.53 -13.66
C HIS A 287 43.50 -3.81 -13.08
N GLY A 288 44.55 -4.38 -13.71
CA GLY A 288 45.20 -5.60 -13.24
C GLY A 288 45.93 -5.44 -11.91
N TYR A 289 46.53 -4.27 -11.67
CA TYR A 289 47.10 -3.92 -10.36
C TYR A 289 46.01 -3.71 -9.31
N LEU A 290 45.03 -2.84 -9.58
CA LEU A 290 44.00 -2.48 -8.60
C LEU A 290 43.17 -3.70 -8.22
N LEU A 291 42.53 -4.36 -9.19
CA LEU A 291 41.57 -5.44 -8.95
C LEU A 291 42.27 -6.76 -8.61
N ALA A 292 43.11 -7.29 -9.50
CA ALA A 292 43.62 -8.65 -9.38
C ALA A 292 44.82 -8.79 -8.43
N LEU A 293 45.76 -7.84 -8.43
CA LEU A 293 46.94 -7.91 -7.55
C LEU A 293 46.65 -7.39 -6.14
N TRP A 294 45.89 -6.30 -5.99
CA TRP A 294 45.72 -5.63 -4.69
C TRP A 294 44.34 -5.79 -4.05
N GLY A 295 43.34 -6.25 -4.78
CA GLY A 295 41.97 -6.37 -4.25
C GLY A 295 41.37 -5.01 -3.90
N MET A 296 41.63 -4.00 -4.72
CA MET A 296 41.14 -2.64 -4.52
C MET A 296 40.00 -2.35 -5.51
N PRO A 297 38.74 -2.15 -5.04
CA PRO A 297 37.63 -1.78 -5.89
C PRO A 297 37.90 -0.53 -6.73
N LEU A 298 37.40 -0.56 -7.96
CA LEU A 298 37.56 0.49 -8.96
C LEU A 298 36.20 1.01 -9.40
N GLY A 299 35.99 2.32 -9.29
CA GLY A 299 34.73 2.98 -9.64
C GLY A 299 34.87 3.85 -10.89
N GLU A 300 33.91 3.74 -11.80
CA GLU A 300 33.93 4.42 -13.10
C GLU A 300 32.64 5.20 -13.39
N MET A 301 32.79 6.32 -14.10
CA MET A 301 31.74 7.31 -14.36
C MET A 301 30.98 7.74 -13.10
N ILE A 302 31.73 8.06 -12.05
CA ILE A 302 31.20 8.64 -10.82
C ILE A 302 30.90 10.12 -11.07
N ASP A 303 29.70 10.60 -10.72
CA ASP A 303 29.39 12.04 -10.81
C ASP A 303 30.13 12.81 -9.69
N LEU A 304 31.25 13.43 -10.08
CA LEU A 304 32.07 14.24 -9.18
C LEU A 304 31.75 15.73 -9.27
N GLU A 305 30.80 16.17 -10.11
CA GLU A 305 30.50 17.59 -10.31
C GLU A 305 30.02 18.26 -9.02
N LYS A 306 29.06 17.63 -8.34
CA LYS A 306 28.52 18.20 -7.10
C LYS A 306 29.53 18.16 -5.96
N VAL A 307 30.37 17.13 -5.91
CA VAL A 307 31.45 16.99 -4.92
C VAL A 307 32.48 18.11 -5.13
N ALA A 308 32.94 18.34 -6.36
CA ALA A 308 33.89 19.40 -6.68
C ALA A 308 33.35 20.80 -6.34
N GLN A 309 32.09 21.08 -6.68
CA GLN A 309 31.41 22.33 -6.29
C GLN A 309 31.39 22.54 -4.77
N LEU A 310 31.01 21.53 -4.00
CA LEU A 310 30.97 21.61 -2.53
C LEU A 310 32.37 21.70 -1.91
N ALA A 311 33.35 20.99 -2.46
CA ALA A 311 34.72 21.01 -1.99
C ALA A 311 35.38 22.38 -2.22
N LYS A 312 35.21 22.96 -3.42
CA LYS A 312 35.66 24.32 -3.75
C LYS A 312 34.95 25.38 -2.90
N LYS A 313 33.64 25.26 -2.69
CA LYS A 313 32.85 26.15 -1.82
C LYS A 313 33.37 26.15 -0.38
N ASN A 314 33.69 24.96 0.16
CA ASN A 314 34.07 24.78 1.56
C ASN A 314 35.59 24.84 1.81
N GLY A 315 36.42 24.93 0.76
CA GLY A 315 37.88 24.87 0.88
C GLY A 315 38.39 23.55 1.47
N ARG A 316 37.66 22.45 1.31
CA ARG A 316 38.01 21.12 1.84
C ARG A 316 37.67 20.04 0.84
N TYR A 317 38.68 19.23 0.49
CA TYR A 317 38.57 18.16 -0.51
C TYR A 317 38.52 16.75 0.10
N THR A 318 38.33 16.66 1.42
CA THR A 318 37.98 15.45 2.17
C THR A 318 36.53 15.49 2.64
N PHE A 319 35.87 14.34 2.60
CA PHE A 319 34.45 14.18 2.92
C PHE A 319 34.15 12.76 3.41
N PHE A 320 33.00 12.56 4.04
CA PHE A 320 32.52 11.21 4.34
C PHE A 320 31.85 10.64 3.08
N PHE A 321 32.31 9.46 2.65
CA PHE A 321 31.77 8.76 1.49
C PHE A 321 31.08 7.47 1.93
N THR A 322 29.95 7.16 1.30
CA THR A 322 29.27 5.86 1.44
C THR A 322 28.84 5.36 0.07
N SER A 323 28.88 4.03 -0.12
CA SER A 323 28.35 3.37 -1.30
C SER A 323 27.93 1.94 -1.00
N ALA A 324 26.85 1.49 -1.63
CA ALA A 324 26.40 0.10 -1.59
C ALA A 324 26.12 -0.37 -3.03
N PRO A 325 26.89 -1.34 -3.57
CA PRO A 325 26.54 -2.02 -4.81
C PRO A 325 25.18 -2.70 -4.67
N ALA A 326 24.36 -2.70 -5.74
CA ALA A 326 23.02 -3.29 -5.68
C ALA A 326 23.08 -4.79 -5.34
N HIS A 327 22.27 -5.19 -4.35
CA HIS A 327 22.22 -6.56 -3.84
C HIS A 327 21.34 -7.46 -4.71
N VAL A 328 21.84 -7.84 -5.89
CA VAL A 328 21.11 -8.65 -6.87
C VAL A 328 21.20 -10.13 -6.53
N LEU A 329 20.24 -10.64 -5.75
CA LEU A 329 20.13 -12.05 -5.37
C LEU A 329 19.55 -12.93 -6.50
N SER A 330 20.32 -13.15 -7.58
CA SER A 330 20.26 -14.37 -8.40
C SER A 330 21.32 -14.39 -9.51
N GLN A 331 21.81 -15.59 -9.82
CA GLN A 331 22.91 -15.94 -10.75
C GLN A 331 24.34 -15.66 -10.21
N PRO A 332 25.14 -16.70 -9.87
CA PRO A 332 26.46 -16.57 -9.22
C PRO A 332 27.59 -16.12 -10.17
N HIS A 333 27.29 -15.22 -11.11
CA HIS A 333 28.12 -14.89 -12.26
C HIS A 333 28.48 -13.40 -12.37
N SER A 334 28.04 -12.55 -11.43
CA SER A 334 28.22 -11.10 -11.55
C SER A 334 29.68 -10.65 -11.34
N ALA A 335 30.17 -9.82 -12.26
CA ALA A 335 31.51 -9.23 -12.25
C ALA A 335 31.53 -7.70 -12.01
N THR A 336 30.37 -7.03 -12.07
CA THR A 336 30.18 -5.57 -11.98
C THR A 336 28.80 -5.27 -11.39
N CYS A 337 28.56 -4.07 -10.83
CA CYS A 337 27.23 -3.71 -10.32
C CYS A 337 26.94 -2.19 -10.37
N LEU A 338 25.65 -1.85 -10.47
CA LEU A 338 25.11 -0.48 -10.37
C LEU A 338 24.81 -0.09 -8.91
N PHE A 339 24.59 1.22 -8.70
CA PHE A 339 24.24 1.81 -7.42
C PHE A 339 22.72 1.80 -7.14
N THR A 340 22.30 1.34 -5.95
CA THR A 340 20.93 1.55 -5.43
C THR A 340 20.96 1.80 -3.92
N ASN A 341 20.53 2.98 -3.49
CA ASN A 341 20.50 3.37 -2.07
C ASN A 341 19.34 2.70 -1.32
N LEU A 342 19.65 1.73 -0.45
CA LEU A 342 18.83 1.20 0.64
C LEU A 342 19.79 0.74 1.76
N LEU A 343 19.58 1.19 3.01
CA LEU A 343 20.48 0.89 4.14
C LEU A 343 19.74 0.40 5.40
N SER A 344 20.21 -0.72 5.94
CA SER A 344 19.85 -1.37 7.22
C SER A 344 20.91 -2.45 7.51
N HIS A 345 21.38 -2.78 8.72
CA HIS A 345 21.14 -2.25 10.08
C HIS A 345 22.31 -2.61 11.04
N THR A 346 22.17 -2.31 12.34
CA THR A 346 23.15 -2.29 13.46
C THR A 346 23.74 -3.63 13.96
N PRO A 347 24.75 -3.64 14.87
CA PRO A 347 24.56 -3.52 16.36
C PRO A 347 25.56 -2.49 16.99
N ASP A 348 25.88 -2.35 18.30
CA ASP A 348 25.59 -3.03 19.59
C ASP A 348 25.90 -2.11 20.82
N ALA A 349 25.65 -2.60 22.06
CA ALA A 349 26.26 -2.27 23.38
C ALA A 349 25.91 -0.93 24.11
N MET A 350 25.69 -0.84 25.44
CA MET A 350 25.73 -1.79 26.60
C MET A 350 24.60 -1.53 27.63
N ALA A 351 24.41 -2.46 28.58
CA ALA A 351 23.36 -2.52 29.61
C ALA A 351 23.53 -1.64 30.87
N PRO A 352 22.49 -1.58 31.73
CA PRO A 352 22.71 -1.65 33.19
C PRO A 352 21.82 -2.66 33.95
N ASN A 353 22.46 -3.38 34.88
CA ASN A 353 21.95 -4.00 36.11
C ASN A 353 20.57 -4.70 36.14
N GLY A 354 20.58 -6.03 36.23
CA GLY A 354 19.44 -6.77 36.81
C GLY A 354 19.12 -8.16 36.26
N PHE A 355 20.08 -8.90 35.69
CA PHE A 355 19.80 -10.23 35.13
C PHE A 355 20.75 -11.34 35.60
N ASP A 356 20.18 -12.51 35.87
CA ASP A 356 20.86 -13.72 36.31
C ASP A 356 21.70 -14.34 35.16
N PRO A 357 23.03 -14.54 35.34
CA PRO A 357 23.88 -15.15 34.31
C PRO A 357 23.53 -16.61 33.93
N ALA A 358 22.60 -17.27 34.63
CA ALA A 358 22.33 -18.70 34.48
C ALA A 358 21.43 -19.11 33.30
N SER A 359 20.90 -18.18 32.49
CA SER A 359 19.91 -18.49 31.43
C SER A 359 20.39 -18.16 29.99
N GLN A 360 21.47 -18.79 29.54
CA GLN A 360 21.90 -18.71 28.13
C GLN A 360 20.99 -19.50 27.19
N GLN A 361 19.94 -18.85 26.66
CA GLN A 361 19.34 -19.15 25.37
C GLN A 361 19.05 -17.85 24.62
N ASN A 362 19.29 -17.82 23.31
CA ASN A 362 18.69 -16.79 22.45
C ASN A 362 17.16 -16.88 22.61
N GLY A 363 16.50 -15.74 22.80
CA GLY A 363 15.09 -15.70 23.18
C GLY A 363 14.19 -16.50 22.22
N THR A 364 13.32 -17.33 22.78
CA THR A 364 12.36 -18.17 22.03
C THR A 364 11.02 -17.46 21.76
N LEU A 365 10.88 -16.21 22.22
CA LEU A 365 9.67 -15.40 22.07
C LEU A 365 9.55 -14.92 20.62
N ASN A 366 8.54 -15.44 19.91
CA ASN A 366 8.13 -14.95 18.60
C ASN A 366 6.89 -14.07 18.79
N LYS A 367 6.80 -12.93 18.08
CA LYS A 367 5.62 -12.06 18.12
C LYS A 367 4.39 -12.82 17.59
N ASP A 368 3.48 -13.20 18.48
CA ASP A 368 2.16 -13.74 18.17
C ASP A 368 1.08 -12.71 18.52
N TYR A 369 0.01 -12.65 17.75
CA TYR A 369 -1.06 -11.66 17.97
C TYR A 369 -1.86 -11.91 19.26
N VAL A 370 -2.04 -13.15 19.69
CA VAL A 370 -2.80 -13.45 20.93
C VAL A 370 -1.96 -13.06 22.14
N ASP A 371 -0.65 -13.24 22.06
CA ASP A 371 0.32 -12.78 23.07
C ASP A 371 0.33 -11.24 23.14
N ASP A 372 0.60 -10.56 22.03
CA ASP A 372 0.58 -9.09 21.88
C ASP A 372 -0.72 -8.43 22.36
N ARG A 373 -1.88 -9.04 22.04
CA ARG A 373 -3.20 -8.54 22.45
C ARG A 373 -3.46 -8.63 23.96
N GLN A 374 -2.77 -9.51 24.67
CA GLN A 374 -2.97 -9.74 26.11
C GLN A 374 -1.82 -9.24 26.97
N ALA A 375 -0.68 -8.87 26.38
CA ALA A 375 0.46 -8.30 27.07
C ALA A 375 0.09 -7.03 27.85
N SER A 376 0.55 -6.93 29.08
CA SER A 376 0.45 -5.71 29.88
C SER A 376 1.72 -4.85 29.72
N SER A 377 1.63 -3.57 30.09
CA SER A 377 2.81 -2.70 30.12
C SER A 377 3.87 -3.21 31.11
N GLU A 378 3.44 -3.89 32.17
CA GLU A 378 4.28 -4.51 33.20
C GLU A 378 5.07 -5.73 32.70
N ASP A 379 4.59 -6.40 31.64
CA ASP A 379 5.29 -7.53 31.00
C ASP A 379 6.37 -7.06 29.99
N CYS A 380 6.37 -5.77 29.63
CA CYS A 380 7.13 -5.24 28.50
C CYS A 380 8.42 -4.49 28.90
N VAL A 381 9.44 -4.59 28.06
CA VAL A 381 10.63 -3.72 28.10
C VAL A 381 10.52 -2.68 26.99
N TYR A 382 10.80 -1.41 27.31
CA TYR A 382 10.80 -0.34 26.30
C TYR A 382 11.94 -0.54 25.29
N THR A 383 11.56 -0.65 24.01
CA THR A 383 12.44 -0.97 22.88
C THR A 383 12.11 -0.09 21.69
N THR A 384 13.07 0.08 20.79
CA THR A 384 12.79 0.55 19.41
C THR A 384 12.22 -0.59 18.57
N SER A 385 11.67 -0.29 17.39
CA SER A 385 10.93 -1.25 16.55
C SER A 385 11.74 -2.49 16.11
N ASN A 386 13.07 -2.36 16.05
CA ASN A 386 14.01 -3.44 15.77
C ASN A 386 14.29 -4.36 16.99
N GLY A 387 13.75 -4.03 18.17
CA GLY A 387 13.91 -4.77 19.42
C GLY A 387 15.04 -4.29 20.34
N VAL A 388 15.81 -3.25 20.01
CA VAL A 388 16.88 -2.74 20.87
C VAL A 388 16.29 -2.00 22.09
N PRO A 389 16.58 -2.44 23.34
CA PRO A 389 16.13 -1.76 24.55
C PRO A 389 16.67 -0.33 24.65
N THR A 390 15.82 0.60 25.08
CA THR A 390 16.19 2.02 25.26
C THR A 390 15.91 2.44 26.70
N ALA A 391 16.82 3.22 27.29
CA ALA A 391 16.77 3.56 28.72
C ALA A 391 15.54 4.41 29.10
N HIS A 392 15.11 5.33 28.22
CA HIS A 392 13.99 6.24 28.50
C HIS A 392 13.29 6.72 27.22
N PRO A 393 11.94 6.72 27.14
CA PRO A 393 11.20 7.01 25.91
C PRO A 393 11.23 8.47 25.45
N TYR A 394 11.62 9.42 26.33
CA TYR A 394 11.66 10.85 26.02
C TYR A 394 13.08 11.40 25.87
N GLU A 395 14.11 10.56 25.99
CA GLU A 395 15.49 10.98 25.71
C GLU A 395 15.73 11.02 24.20
N SER A 396 16.63 11.89 23.77
CA SER A 396 17.09 11.98 22.38
C SER A 396 18.56 12.39 22.34
N GLN A 397 19.30 11.84 21.38
CA GLN A 397 20.72 12.12 21.23
C GLN A 397 20.93 13.53 20.72
N ARG A 398 21.82 14.26 21.39
CA ARG A 398 22.18 15.64 21.07
C ARG A 398 23.64 15.93 21.40
N ALA A 399 24.21 16.94 20.76
CA ALA A 399 25.60 17.36 20.98
C ALA A 399 25.77 18.12 22.32
N GLY A 400 25.66 17.39 23.44
CA GLY A 400 25.65 17.95 24.80
C GLY A 400 24.32 18.61 25.18
N GLU A 401 24.17 18.95 26.46
CA GLU A 401 22.90 19.41 27.07
C GLU A 401 22.28 20.66 26.42
N ASN A 402 23.05 21.43 25.66
CA ASN A 402 22.61 22.66 24.98
C ASN A 402 22.78 22.62 23.46
N GLY A 403 23.26 21.52 22.88
CA GLY A 403 23.50 21.39 21.43
C GLY A 403 22.31 20.84 20.63
N PRO A 404 22.43 20.78 19.28
CA PRO A 404 21.40 20.23 18.40
C PRO A 404 21.19 18.73 18.59
N LEU A 405 19.99 18.24 18.23
CA LEU A 405 19.70 16.83 18.07
C LEU A 405 20.56 16.21 16.96
N LEU A 406 20.88 14.92 17.06
CA LEU A 406 21.68 14.19 16.08
C LEU A 406 20.78 13.33 15.19
N LEU A 407 20.92 13.44 13.86
CA LEU A 407 20.18 12.60 12.91
C LEU A 407 20.59 11.10 12.98
N GLN A 408 21.64 10.75 13.72
CA GLN A 408 21.99 9.35 13.99
C GLN A 408 21.06 8.69 15.03
N ASP A 409 20.19 9.46 15.68
CA ASP A 409 19.31 8.96 16.74
C ASP A 409 18.19 8.08 16.18
N PHE A 410 18.47 6.79 16.05
CA PHE A 410 17.47 5.83 15.58
C PHE A 410 16.24 5.79 16.50
N HIS A 411 16.39 5.97 17.82
CA HIS A 411 15.24 5.96 18.74
C HIS A 411 14.26 7.11 18.44
N LEU A 412 14.78 8.32 18.26
CA LEU A 412 13.95 9.46 17.86
C LEU A 412 13.40 9.31 16.43
N ILE A 413 14.19 8.83 15.47
CA ILE A 413 13.74 8.59 14.09
C ILE A 413 12.62 7.55 14.05
N ASP A 414 12.78 6.44 14.74
CA ASP A 414 11.82 5.34 14.78
C ASP A 414 10.49 5.80 15.40
N LEU A 415 10.56 6.50 16.54
CA LEU A 415 9.41 7.09 17.22
C LEU A 415 8.65 8.07 16.31
N LEU A 416 9.34 9.04 15.71
CA LEU A 416 8.71 10.04 14.85
C LEU A 416 8.21 9.44 13.53
N SER A 417 8.99 8.56 12.90
CA SER A 417 8.62 7.98 11.61
C SER A 417 7.44 7.01 11.70
N HIS A 418 7.27 6.32 12.84
CA HIS A 418 6.05 5.56 13.14
C HIS A 418 4.87 6.49 13.41
N PHE A 419 5.04 7.53 14.26
CA PHE A 419 4.01 8.53 14.55
C PHE A 419 3.43 9.16 13.26
N ASP A 420 4.31 9.60 12.35
CA ASP A 420 3.97 10.16 11.04
C ASP A 420 3.13 9.22 10.15
N ARG A 421 3.14 7.91 10.45
CA ARG A 421 2.55 6.82 9.64
C ARG A 421 1.46 6.04 10.36
N GLU A 422 1.04 6.44 11.56
CA GLU A 422 -0.06 5.79 12.28
C GLU A 422 -1.42 5.89 11.55
N ARG A 423 -1.59 6.86 10.64
CA ARG A 423 -2.86 7.09 9.95
C ARG A 423 -2.87 6.39 8.59
N ILE A 424 -3.78 5.44 8.45
CA ILE A 424 -4.19 4.86 7.16
C ILE A 424 -5.35 5.68 6.56
N PRO A 425 -5.68 5.53 5.26
CA PRO A 425 -6.91 6.07 4.72
C PRO A 425 -8.12 5.62 5.53
N GLU A 426 -9.06 6.52 5.81
CA GLU A 426 -10.34 6.14 6.40
C GLU A 426 -11.20 5.36 5.39
N ARG A 427 -12.31 4.79 5.85
CA ARG A 427 -13.30 4.21 4.93
C ARG A 427 -14.01 5.35 4.21
N VAL A 428 -14.09 5.30 2.87
CA VAL A 428 -14.75 6.33 2.03
C VAL A 428 -16.16 6.68 2.54
N VAL A 429 -16.89 5.67 3.01
CA VAL A 429 -18.15 5.77 3.75
C VAL A 429 -18.06 4.97 5.04
N HIS A 430 -18.87 5.29 6.04
CA HIS A 430 -18.86 4.64 7.36
C HIS A 430 -17.52 4.79 8.12
N ALA A 431 -16.83 5.93 7.95
CA ALA A 431 -15.55 6.22 8.60
C ALA A 431 -15.71 6.23 10.13
N LYS A 432 -16.53 7.14 10.68
CA LYS A 432 -16.86 7.16 12.12
C LYS A 432 -17.62 5.89 12.50
N GLY A 433 -17.11 5.16 13.49
CA GLY A 433 -17.71 3.92 13.96
C GLY A 433 -17.02 3.33 15.18
N GLY A 434 -17.47 2.15 15.56
CA GLY A 434 -17.09 1.48 16.79
C GLY A 434 -17.63 0.05 16.84
N GLY A 435 -17.23 -0.74 17.82
CA GLY A 435 -17.61 -2.15 17.83
C GLY A 435 -17.03 -2.96 18.98
N ALA A 436 -17.37 -4.24 18.97
CA ALA A 436 -17.01 -5.21 20.00
C ALA A 436 -17.03 -6.65 19.45
N HIS A 437 -16.41 -7.56 20.18
CA HIS A 437 -16.49 -9.00 19.90
C HIS A 437 -17.67 -9.62 20.64
N GLY A 438 -18.04 -10.81 20.20
CA GLY A 438 -19.20 -11.50 20.72
C GLY A 438 -19.29 -12.94 20.23
N TYR A 439 -20.46 -13.52 20.42
CA TYR A 439 -20.82 -14.80 19.85
C TYR A 439 -22.24 -14.79 19.31
N TYR A 440 -22.46 -15.51 18.20
CA TYR A 440 -23.78 -15.89 17.70
C TYR A 440 -24.10 -17.33 18.15
N ILE A 441 -25.37 -17.60 18.48
CA ILE A 441 -25.91 -18.94 18.74
C ILE A 441 -27.20 -19.11 17.92
N THR A 442 -27.31 -20.24 17.23
CA THR A 442 -28.58 -20.68 16.61
C THR A 442 -29.51 -21.26 17.67
N THR A 443 -30.64 -20.60 17.92
CA THR A 443 -31.68 -21.05 18.85
C THR A 443 -32.62 -22.05 18.19
N ASP A 444 -32.92 -21.83 16.91
CA ASP A 444 -33.92 -22.55 16.14
C ASP A 444 -33.32 -22.85 14.78
N SER A 445 -33.25 -24.13 14.41
CA SER A 445 -32.56 -24.55 13.19
C SER A 445 -33.17 -23.89 11.95
N MET A 446 -32.33 -23.64 10.94
CA MET A 446 -32.74 -23.22 9.59
C MET A 446 -32.35 -24.27 8.53
N GLU A 447 -32.01 -25.50 8.95
CA GLU A 447 -31.56 -26.61 8.07
C GLU A 447 -32.58 -26.99 6.98
N ASP A 448 -33.86 -26.66 7.15
CA ASP A 448 -34.92 -26.87 6.16
C ASP A 448 -34.79 -25.96 4.91
N ILE A 449 -34.16 -24.79 5.05
CA ILE A 449 -33.99 -23.81 3.96
C ILE A 449 -32.53 -23.34 3.75
N CYS A 450 -31.61 -23.65 4.66
CA CYS A 450 -30.19 -23.28 4.54
C CYS A 450 -29.28 -24.36 5.12
N ARG A 451 -28.35 -24.86 4.29
CA ARG A 451 -27.36 -25.88 4.66
C ARG A 451 -26.13 -25.39 5.43
N ALA A 452 -25.97 -24.07 5.59
CA ALA A 452 -24.79 -23.51 6.25
C ALA A 452 -24.70 -23.99 7.70
N ASP A 453 -23.59 -24.65 8.06
CA ASP A 453 -23.48 -25.39 9.32
C ASP A 453 -23.68 -24.52 10.58
N MET A 454 -23.43 -23.22 10.50
CA MET A 454 -23.71 -22.30 11.60
C MET A 454 -25.20 -22.23 12.00
N PHE A 455 -26.14 -22.60 11.12
CA PHE A 455 -27.58 -22.57 11.36
C PHE A 455 -28.18 -23.89 11.86
N LYS A 456 -27.34 -24.85 12.28
CA LYS A 456 -27.83 -26.03 13.04
C LYS A 456 -28.08 -25.64 14.49
N LYS A 457 -29.14 -26.16 15.11
CA LYS A 457 -29.56 -25.76 16.47
C LYS A 457 -28.43 -25.98 17.49
N GLY A 458 -28.16 -24.95 18.30
CA GLY A 458 -27.11 -24.97 19.33
C GLY A 458 -25.70 -24.66 18.82
N LYS A 459 -25.47 -24.51 17.51
CA LYS A 459 -24.18 -24.05 16.98
C LYS A 459 -23.86 -22.64 17.46
N LYS A 460 -22.60 -22.45 17.86
CA LYS A 460 -22.07 -21.19 18.39
C LYS A 460 -20.84 -20.79 17.58
N VAL A 461 -20.81 -19.56 17.06
CA VAL A 461 -19.65 -19.04 16.31
C VAL A 461 -19.18 -17.69 16.89
N PRO A 462 -17.85 -17.42 16.95
CA PRO A 462 -17.33 -16.12 17.33
C PRO A 462 -17.73 -15.05 16.31
N ILE A 463 -18.12 -13.86 16.77
CA ILE A 463 -18.44 -12.73 15.92
C ILE A 463 -17.62 -11.49 16.26
N THR A 464 -17.58 -10.53 15.34
CA THR A 464 -17.22 -9.15 15.64
C THR A 464 -18.17 -8.23 14.89
N ALA A 465 -18.78 -7.29 15.62
CA ALA A 465 -19.71 -6.32 15.07
C ALA A 465 -19.06 -4.94 15.02
N ARG A 466 -19.30 -4.19 13.93
CA ARG A 466 -18.96 -2.77 13.80
C ARG A 466 -20.20 -1.97 13.43
N PHE A 467 -20.46 -0.94 14.22
CA PHE A 467 -21.46 0.08 14.00
C PHE A 467 -20.79 1.36 13.49
N SER A 468 -21.54 2.24 12.83
CA SER A 468 -20.99 3.46 12.21
C SER A 468 -22.08 4.44 11.80
N THR A 469 -21.74 5.70 11.54
CA THR A 469 -22.54 6.61 10.67
C THR A 469 -22.26 6.26 9.19
N VAL A 470 -22.53 7.13 8.22
CA VAL A 470 -22.25 6.89 6.78
C VAL A 470 -21.44 8.02 6.14
N GLY A 471 -21.95 9.26 6.18
CA GLY A 471 -21.38 10.39 5.42
C GLY A 471 -20.14 10.99 6.07
N GLY A 472 -20.17 11.17 7.39
CA GLY A 472 -19.10 11.85 8.15
C GLY A 472 -17.73 11.18 8.11
N GLU A 473 -16.67 11.98 8.22
CA GLU A 473 -15.29 11.52 8.43
C GLU A 473 -15.11 10.82 9.79
N SER A 474 -13.97 10.15 10.03
CA SER A 474 -13.70 9.41 11.27
C SER A 474 -13.80 10.24 12.56
N GLY A 475 -13.60 11.56 12.46
CA GLY A 475 -13.77 12.53 13.54
C GLY A 475 -15.19 13.07 13.74
N SER A 476 -16.18 12.63 12.96
CA SER A 476 -17.55 13.19 13.00
C SER A 476 -18.33 12.80 14.28
N HIS A 477 -19.49 13.44 14.47
CA HIS A 477 -20.35 13.24 15.65
C HIS A 477 -21.22 11.98 15.54
N ASP A 478 -21.20 11.10 16.55
CA ASP A 478 -22.04 9.89 16.61
C ASP A 478 -23.55 10.18 16.49
N GLN A 479 -23.99 11.37 16.92
CA GLN A 479 -25.39 11.82 16.87
C GLN A 479 -25.75 12.67 15.64
N ALA A 480 -24.92 12.65 14.58
CA ALA A 480 -25.32 13.21 13.30
C ALA A 480 -26.60 12.51 12.76
N ARG A 481 -27.43 13.26 12.02
CA ARG A 481 -28.58 12.67 11.31
C ARG A 481 -28.09 11.97 10.05
N ASP A 482 -28.04 10.65 10.11
CA ASP A 482 -27.40 9.79 9.10
C ASP A 482 -28.03 8.37 9.21
N PRO A 483 -27.98 7.48 8.21
CA PRO A 483 -28.16 6.06 8.50
C PRO A 483 -27.05 5.58 9.44
N ARG A 484 -27.20 4.41 10.05
CA ARG A 484 -26.11 3.75 10.76
C ARG A 484 -25.74 2.44 10.09
N GLY A 485 -24.44 2.24 9.83
CA GLY A 485 -23.92 0.93 9.43
C GLY A 485 -24.01 -0.06 10.59
N PHE A 486 -24.30 -1.32 10.26
CA PHE A 486 -24.43 -2.43 11.20
C PHE A 486 -23.81 -3.67 10.54
N SER A 487 -22.50 -3.83 10.64
CA SER A 487 -21.78 -4.94 10.02
C SER A 487 -21.41 -6.01 11.04
N VAL A 488 -21.59 -7.29 10.72
CA VAL A 488 -21.23 -8.43 11.59
C VAL A 488 -20.44 -9.47 10.79
N LYS A 489 -19.25 -9.82 11.29
CA LYS A 489 -18.36 -10.87 10.78
C LYS A 489 -18.54 -12.12 11.62
N PHE A 490 -19.07 -13.18 11.01
CA PHE A 490 -19.24 -14.50 11.61
C PHE A 490 -18.06 -15.40 11.21
N ARG A 491 -17.31 -15.91 12.20
CA ARG A 491 -16.16 -16.80 11.95
C ARG A 491 -16.61 -18.24 12.09
N THR A 492 -17.05 -18.83 10.98
CA THR A 492 -17.65 -20.17 10.94
C THR A 492 -16.62 -21.27 10.67
N ASP A 493 -17.03 -22.52 10.88
CA ASP A 493 -16.23 -23.70 10.54
C ASP A 493 -15.92 -23.82 9.02
N GLU A 494 -16.59 -23.05 8.16
CA GLU A 494 -16.41 -23.07 6.70
C GLU A 494 -15.89 -21.75 6.12
N GLY A 495 -15.42 -20.84 6.98
CA GLY A 495 -14.84 -19.55 6.62
C GLY A 495 -15.55 -18.37 7.28
N ASN A 496 -15.15 -17.16 6.89
CA ASN A 496 -15.79 -15.94 7.36
C ASN A 496 -17.01 -15.60 6.50
N TRP A 497 -18.16 -15.38 7.13
CA TRP A 497 -19.34 -14.79 6.50
C TRP A 497 -19.53 -13.37 7.05
N ASP A 498 -19.74 -12.39 6.18
CA ASP A 498 -19.99 -11.00 6.58
C ASP A 498 -21.39 -10.55 6.19
N MET A 499 -22.22 -10.21 7.18
CA MET A 499 -23.45 -9.45 6.94
C MET A 499 -23.15 -7.96 7.04
N VAL A 500 -23.22 -7.25 5.91
CA VAL A 500 -22.87 -5.82 5.80
C VAL A 500 -24.14 -4.98 5.66
N ALA A 501 -24.82 -4.81 6.78
CA ALA A 501 -26.17 -4.27 6.93
C ALA A 501 -26.19 -2.79 7.41
N ASN A 502 -27.38 -2.19 7.42
CA ASN A 502 -27.66 -0.86 7.99
C ASN A 502 -28.74 -0.92 9.08
N ASN A 503 -28.96 0.16 9.83
CA ASN A 503 -30.02 0.26 10.83
C ASN A 503 -31.43 0.54 10.25
N THR A 504 -31.52 0.68 8.93
CA THR A 504 -32.74 0.98 8.18
C THR A 504 -33.03 -0.14 7.18
N PRO A 505 -34.30 -0.50 6.96
CA PRO A 505 -34.68 -1.65 6.12
C PRO A 505 -34.64 -1.36 4.61
N ALA A 506 -34.40 -0.12 4.21
CA ALA A 506 -34.36 0.35 2.83
C ALA A 506 -33.13 1.23 2.60
N PHE A 507 -32.83 1.56 1.35
CA PHE A 507 -31.75 2.47 0.95
C PHE A 507 -32.24 3.54 -0.04
N PHE A 508 -31.36 4.48 -0.39
CA PHE A 508 -31.71 5.68 -1.18
C PHE A 508 -31.77 5.46 -2.70
N LEU A 509 -31.31 4.32 -3.20
CA LEU A 509 -31.14 4.07 -4.64
C LEU A 509 -31.30 2.58 -4.96
N ARG A 510 -31.77 2.33 -6.18
CA ARG A 510 -31.89 0.99 -6.80
C ARG A 510 -30.89 0.78 -7.94
N ASP A 511 -30.42 1.84 -8.58
CA ASP A 511 -29.42 1.77 -9.66
C ASP A 511 -28.00 1.95 -9.10
N ALA A 512 -27.17 0.90 -9.16
CA ALA A 512 -25.83 0.89 -8.57
C ALA A 512 -24.92 2.05 -9.00
N ALA A 513 -25.01 2.49 -10.26
CA ALA A 513 -24.23 3.59 -10.81
C ALA A 513 -24.45 4.92 -10.06
N LYS A 514 -25.60 5.09 -9.39
CA LYS A 514 -25.91 6.29 -8.60
C LYS A 514 -25.13 6.38 -7.29
N PHE A 515 -24.52 5.30 -6.80
CA PHE A 515 -23.92 5.26 -5.46
C PHE A 515 -22.82 6.33 -5.24
N PRO A 516 -21.82 6.53 -6.12
CA PRO A 516 -20.83 7.59 -5.93
C PRO A 516 -21.47 8.99 -5.94
N HIS A 517 -22.41 9.23 -6.86
CA HIS A 517 -23.12 10.51 -6.98
C HIS A 517 -23.92 10.84 -5.71
N PHE A 518 -24.66 9.88 -5.16
CA PHE A 518 -25.38 10.03 -3.90
C PHE A 518 -24.42 10.32 -2.73
N ILE A 519 -23.34 9.54 -2.60
CA ILE A 519 -22.37 9.71 -1.51
C ILE A 519 -21.66 11.07 -1.59
N HIS A 520 -21.38 11.59 -2.79
CA HIS A 520 -20.83 12.94 -2.95
C HIS A 520 -21.73 14.03 -2.34
N THR A 521 -23.06 13.86 -2.32
CA THR A 521 -23.97 14.84 -1.67
C THR A 521 -24.11 14.65 -0.16
N GLN A 522 -23.56 13.57 0.40
CA GLN A 522 -23.44 13.33 1.85
C GLN A 522 -22.08 13.79 2.39
N LYS A 523 -21.08 13.91 1.50
CA LYS A 523 -19.74 14.43 1.79
C LYS A 523 -19.70 15.96 1.67
N ARG A 524 -18.52 16.52 1.91
CA ARG A 524 -18.27 17.97 1.83
C ARG A 524 -18.33 18.46 0.38
N ASP A 525 -18.87 19.66 0.19
CA ASP A 525 -18.81 20.35 -1.10
C ASP A 525 -17.34 20.58 -1.54
N PRO A 526 -16.98 20.28 -2.80
CA PRO A 526 -15.59 20.35 -3.26
C PRO A 526 -15.00 21.77 -3.34
N SER A 527 -15.82 22.82 -3.27
CA SER A 527 -15.37 24.22 -3.41
C SER A 527 -15.32 24.99 -2.09
N THR A 528 -16.30 24.76 -1.22
CA THR A 528 -16.47 25.44 0.08
C THR A 528 -16.03 24.57 1.26
N HIS A 529 -15.90 23.26 1.06
CA HIS A 529 -15.62 22.25 2.09
C HIS A 529 -16.66 22.17 3.23
N LEU A 530 -17.83 22.82 3.03
CA LEU A 530 -18.97 22.79 3.93
C LEU A 530 -19.70 21.46 3.87
N THR A 531 -20.41 21.14 4.95
CA THR A 531 -21.29 19.96 5.00
C THR A 531 -22.70 20.31 4.53
N HIS A 532 -23.52 19.30 4.22
CA HIS A 532 -24.93 19.54 3.89
C HIS A 532 -25.75 20.11 5.07
N ALA A 533 -25.20 20.12 6.29
CA ALA A 533 -25.80 20.81 7.43
C ALA A 533 -25.66 22.33 7.33
N ASP A 534 -24.67 22.86 6.61
CA ASP A 534 -24.45 24.30 6.40
C ASP A 534 -25.03 24.78 5.05
N ASP A 535 -24.89 23.98 3.98
CA ASP A 535 -25.56 24.19 2.68
C ASP A 535 -26.19 22.88 2.20
N SER A 536 -27.51 22.77 2.35
CA SER A 536 -28.26 21.57 1.96
C SER A 536 -28.68 21.55 0.49
N THR A 537 -28.22 22.51 -0.32
CA THR A 537 -28.63 22.66 -1.74
C THR A 537 -28.34 21.40 -2.56
N VAL A 538 -27.12 20.87 -2.50
CA VAL A 538 -26.72 19.69 -3.29
C VAL A 538 -27.39 18.40 -2.81
N PHE A 539 -27.62 18.29 -1.50
CA PHE A 539 -28.34 17.17 -0.89
C PHE A 539 -29.78 17.13 -1.39
N TRP A 540 -30.50 18.25 -1.34
CA TRP A 540 -31.88 18.29 -1.80
C TRP A 540 -32.02 18.27 -3.32
N ASP A 541 -31.08 18.82 -4.10
CA ASP A 541 -31.16 18.73 -5.58
C ASP A 541 -31.13 17.27 -6.00
N TYR A 542 -30.12 16.51 -5.54
CA TYR A 542 -29.98 15.10 -5.88
C TYR A 542 -31.23 14.28 -5.50
N LEU A 543 -31.74 14.42 -4.28
CA LEU A 543 -32.94 13.69 -3.85
C LEU A 543 -34.17 14.09 -4.65
N SER A 544 -34.32 15.39 -4.97
CA SER A 544 -35.42 15.87 -5.80
C SER A 544 -35.34 15.44 -7.28
N GLN A 545 -34.18 14.95 -7.72
CA GLN A 545 -33.91 14.40 -9.04
C GLN A 545 -33.90 12.86 -9.07
N ASN A 546 -34.02 12.22 -7.89
CA ASN A 546 -34.06 10.77 -7.68
C ASN A 546 -35.21 10.43 -6.68
N PRO A 547 -36.48 10.66 -7.06
CA PRO A 547 -37.65 10.30 -6.26
C PRO A 547 -37.64 8.90 -5.63
N GLU A 548 -36.97 7.90 -6.21
CA GLU A 548 -36.91 6.53 -5.64
C GLU A 548 -36.38 6.50 -4.20
N SER A 549 -35.58 7.51 -3.83
CA SER A 549 -34.98 7.68 -2.51
C SER A 549 -36.00 7.98 -1.39
N ILE A 550 -37.23 8.38 -1.74
CA ILE A 550 -38.21 9.00 -0.83
C ILE A 550 -38.47 8.18 0.44
N HIS A 551 -38.53 6.85 0.34
CA HIS A 551 -38.78 5.99 1.49
C HIS A 551 -37.66 6.09 2.54
N GLN A 552 -36.41 6.03 2.09
CA GLN A 552 -35.27 6.11 2.98
C GLN A 552 -35.02 7.55 3.47
N VAL A 553 -35.30 8.56 2.65
CA VAL A 553 -35.32 9.98 3.09
C VAL A 553 -36.31 10.17 4.24
N MET A 554 -37.51 9.56 4.16
CA MET A 554 -38.49 9.63 5.24
C MET A 554 -38.00 8.94 6.53
N ILE A 555 -37.29 7.83 6.42
CA ILE A 555 -36.72 7.13 7.57
C ILE A 555 -35.57 7.94 8.20
N LEU A 556 -34.70 8.55 7.38
CA LEU A 556 -33.58 9.40 7.81
C LEU A 556 -34.05 10.68 8.51
N MET A 557 -35.05 11.37 7.96
CA MET A 557 -35.56 12.63 8.51
C MET A 557 -36.57 12.41 9.65
N GLY A 558 -37.04 11.17 9.85
CA GLY A 558 -37.78 10.74 11.04
C GLY A 558 -36.86 10.38 12.21
N ASP A 559 -37.44 9.76 13.24
CA ASP A 559 -36.74 9.46 14.50
C ASP A 559 -35.57 8.46 14.35
N ARG A 560 -35.57 7.61 13.31
CA ARG A 560 -34.50 6.61 13.10
C ARG A 560 -33.17 7.18 12.60
N GLY A 561 -33.13 8.46 12.20
CA GLY A 561 -31.90 9.14 11.75
C GLY A 561 -30.89 9.43 12.87
N ILE A 562 -31.32 9.43 14.14
CA ILE A 562 -30.46 9.65 15.30
C ILE A 562 -30.84 8.62 16.39
N PRO A 563 -30.40 7.35 16.26
CA PRO A 563 -30.69 6.32 17.27
C PRO A 563 -29.96 6.59 18.59
N ASP A 564 -30.64 6.29 19.70
CA ASP A 564 -30.12 6.43 21.07
C ASP A 564 -29.09 5.34 21.40
N GLY A 565 -27.88 5.53 20.86
CA GLY A 565 -26.79 4.57 20.91
C GLY A 565 -27.00 3.36 19.98
N TRP A 566 -25.91 2.66 19.66
CA TRP A 566 -25.98 1.49 18.78
C TRP A 566 -26.72 0.30 19.41
N ARG A 567 -26.77 0.22 20.75
CA ARG A 567 -27.48 -0.85 21.46
C ARG A 567 -29.00 -0.81 21.24
N LYS A 568 -29.58 0.36 20.92
CA LYS A 568 -31.03 0.56 20.74
C LYS A 568 -31.42 0.80 19.28
N MET A 569 -30.70 0.16 18.35
CA MET A 569 -31.11 0.09 16.95
C MET A 569 -31.20 -1.35 16.46
N HIS A 570 -32.09 -1.58 15.50
CA HIS A 570 -32.12 -2.80 14.72
C HIS A 570 -31.04 -2.76 13.63
N GLY A 571 -30.73 -3.91 13.04
CA GLY A 571 -29.94 -4.05 11.82
C GLY A 571 -30.73 -4.78 10.75
N TYR A 572 -30.47 -4.46 9.49
CA TYR A 572 -31.19 -4.96 8.32
C TYR A 572 -30.19 -5.17 7.19
N SER A 573 -30.17 -6.38 6.63
CA SER A 573 -29.47 -6.70 5.39
C SER A 573 -29.81 -5.72 4.26
N GLY A 574 -31.10 -5.35 4.15
CA GLY A 574 -31.67 -4.55 3.07
C GLY A 574 -31.73 -5.36 1.78
N HIS A 575 -30.58 -5.83 1.32
CA HIS A 575 -30.47 -6.72 0.17
C HIS A 575 -31.11 -8.07 0.41
N THR A 576 -31.63 -8.60 -0.69
CA THR A 576 -32.07 -9.98 -0.79
C THR A 576 -30.87 -10.88 -1.04
N PHE A 577 -30.79 -11.99 -0.30
CA PHE A 577 -29.88 -13.10 -0.53
C PHE A 577 -30.68 -14.34 -0.96
N LYS A 578 -29.99 -15.42 -1.34
CA LYS A 578 -30.57 -16.75 -1.48
C LYS A 578 -30.05 -17.64 -0.35
N LEU A 579 -30.95 -18.42 0.24
CA LEU A 579 -30.62 -19.52 1.14
C LEU A 579 -30.91 -20.83 0.42
N ILE A 580 -29.98 -21.79 0.50
CA ILE A 580 -30.02 -23.07 -0.22
C ILE A 580 -29.94 -24.22 0.79
N ASN A 581 -30.86 -25.17 0.75
CA ASN A 581 -30.89 -26.33 1.66
C ASN A 581 -30.03 -27.51 1.14
N GLU A 582 -29.97 -28.61 1.89
CA GLU A 582 -29.16 -29.79 1.51
C GLU A 582 -29.72 -30.56 0.29
N ALA A 583 -30.96 -30.28 -0.14
CA ALA A 583 -31.52 -30.81 -1.38
C ALA A 583 -31.18 -29.94 -2.61
N GLY A 584 -30.53 -28.79 -2.41
CA GLY A 584 -30.26 -27.81 -3.46
C GLY A 584 -31.43 -26.88 -3.79
N GLU A 585 -32.56 -27.03 -3.10
CA GLU A 585 -33.70 -26.11 -3.19
C GLU A 585 -33.34 -24.78 -2.52
N TRP A 586 -33.92 -23.68 -2.98
CA TRP A 586 -33.57 -22.35 -2.48
C TRP A 586 -34.74 -21.39 -2.36
N VAL A 587 -34.58 -20.41 -1.46
CA VAL A 587 -35.51 -19.29 -1.23
C VAL A 587 -34.76 -17.96 -1.24
N TYR A 588 -35.43 -16.90 -1.67
CA TYR A 588 -34.99 -15.53 -1.40
C TYR A 588 -35.18 -15.22 0.09
N ALA A 589 -34.24 -14.49 0.68
CA ALA A 589 -34.29 -14.16 2.10
C ALA A 589 -33.68 -12.78 2.43
N GLN A 590 -34.25 -12.11 3.43
CA GLN A 590 -33.70 -10.89 4.03
C GLN A 590 -33.45 -11.13 5.53
N MET A 591 -32.24 -10.81 6.00
CA MET A 591 -31.85 -10.93 7.41
C MET A 591 -32.15 -9.65 8.20
N HIS A 592 -32.67 -9.83 9.41
CA HIS A 592 -32.98 -8.77 10.37
C HIS A 592 -32.35 -9.09 11.73
N MET A 593 -31.72 -8.09 12.34
CA MET A 593 -31.07 -8.17 13.65
C MET A 593 -31.85 -7.26 14.60
N LYS A 594 -32.71 -7.85 15.44
CA LYS A 594 -33.68 -7.11 16.27
C LYS A 594 -33.11 -6.95 17.68
N SER A 595 -32.72 -5.73 18.05
CA SER A 595 -32.20 -5.43 19.39
C SER A 595 -33.16 -5.89 20.48
N LYS A 596 -32.61 -6.62 21.47
CA LYS A 596 -33.33 -7.06 22.67
C LYS A 596 -33.61 -5.92 23.65
N GLN A 597 -32.94 -4.79 23.47
CA GLN A 597 -33.13 -3.54 24.24
C GLN A 597 -34.25 -2.65 23.65
N GLY A 598 -34.90 -3.09 22.57
CA GLY A 598 -35.88 -2.29 21.82
C GLY A 598 -35.23 -1.27 20.89
N THR A 599 -35.97 -0.21 20.56
CA THR A 599 -35.47 0.91 19.75
C THR A 599 -35.64 2.24 20.48
N GLY A 600 -34.62 3.09 20.41
CA GLY A 600 -34.64 4.45 20.97
C GLY A 600 -34.03 5.46 20.00
N PHE A 601 -34.31 6.73 20.21
CA PHE A 601 -33.82 7.84 19.41
C PHE A 601 -33.54 9.08 20.27
N ILE A 602 -32.70 9.97 19.75
CA ILE A 602 -32.41 11.30 20.29
C ILE A 602 -33.01 12.33 19.32
N THR A 603 -33.57 13.43 19.83
CA THR A 603 -34.17 14.45 18.96
C THR A 603 -33.10 15.29 18.26
N GLN A 604 -33.47 16.04 17.21
CA GLN A 604 -32.52 16.94 16.55
C GLN A 604 -31.99 18.02 17.50
N GLU A 605 -32.86 18.55 18.36
CA GLU A 605 -32.54 19.55 19.40
C GLU A 605 -31.61 18.97 20.47
N ASP A 606 -31.93 17.78 20.98
CA ASP A 606 -31.15 17.11 22.01
C ASP A 606 -29.77 16.64 21.52
N SER A 607 -29.61 16.37 20.22
CA SER A 607 -28.39 15.75 19.66
C SER A 607 -27.09 16.50 19.99
N ALA A 608 -27.15 17.82 20.15
CA ALA A 608 -26.02 18.68 20.53
C ALA A 608 -25.63 18.60 22.02
N ASN A 609 -26.50 18.05 22.88
CA ASN A 609 -26.23 17.86 24.32
C ASN A 609 -25.41 16.60 24.60
N TYR A 610 -25.18 15.75 23.59
CA TYR A 610 -24.40 14.53 23.69
C TYR A 610 -22.97 14.75 23.18
N GLY A 611 -22.01 13.99 23.70
CA GLY A 611 -20.64 14.03 23.19
C GLY A 611 -20.48 13.33 21.83
N PRO A 612 -19.44 13.68 21.04
CA PRO A 612 -19.21 13.13 19.70
C PRO A 612 -19.00 11.62 19.66
N ASP A 613 -18.66 11.00 20.79
CA ASP A 613 -18.40 9.56 20.94
C ASP A 613 -19.46 8.85 21.79
N TYR A 614 -20.67 9.41 21.89
CA TYR A 614 -21.72 8.89 22.77
C TYR A 614 -22.05 7.41 22.53
N SER A 615 -22.14 6.96 21.28
CA SER A 615 -22.54 5.59 20.95
C SER A 615 -21.41 4.60 21.20
N GLN A 616 -20.16 4.99 20.93
CA GLN A 616 -18.97 4.22 21.34
C GLN A 616 -18.89 4.10 22.87
N LYS A 617 -19.12 5.21 23.58
CA LYS A 617 -19.11 5.26 25.05
C LYS A 617 -20.20 4.39 25.67
N ASP A 618 -21.43 4.46 25.14
CA ASP A 618 -22.56 3.63 25.57
C ASP A 618 -22.27 2.12 25.38
N LEU A 619 -21.79 1.72 24.19
CA LEU A 619 -21.46 0.33 23.93
C LEU A 619 -20.33 -0.18 24.84
N TYR A 620 -19.23 0.56 24.93
CA TYR A 620 -18.05 0.15 25.67
C TYR A 620 -18.35 -0.06 27.16
N PHE A 621 -18.95 0.96 27.81
CA PHE A 621 -19.24 0.90 29.25
C PHE A 621 -20.43 0.01 29.60
N ALA A 622 -21.31 -0.34 28.67
CA ALA A 622 -22.28 -1.41 28.88
C ALA A 622 -21.58 -2.77 29.01
N ILE A 623 -20.63 -3.06 28.11
CA ILE A 623 -19.88 -4.33 28.13
C ILE A 623 -19.01 -4.45 29.38
N GLU A 624 -18.32 -3.37 29.80
CA GLU A 624 -17.54 -3.36 31.06
C GLU A 624 -18.39 -3.66 32.31
N LYS A 625 -19.68 -3.28 32.30
CA LYS A 625 -20.61 -3.55 33.41
C LYS A 625 -21.27 -4.93 33.35
N GLY A 626 -21.00 -5.73 32.31
CA GLY A 626 -21.72 -6.97 32.04
C GLY A 626 -23.13 -6.78 31.45
N GLU A 627 -23.51 -5.56 31.06
CA GLU A 627 -24.78 -5.24 30.37
C GLU A 627 -24.70 -5.60 28.87
N PHE A 628 -24.33 -6.84 28.56
CA PHE A 628 -24.02 -7.31 27.21
C PHE A 628 -25.21 -7.11 26.24
N PRO A 629 -25.10 -6.21 25.24
CA PRO A 629 -26.19 -6.00 24.30
C PRO A 629 -26.38 -7.21 23.39
N GLY A 630 -27.65 -7.51 23.09
CA GLY A 630 -28.01 -8.67 22.28
C GLY A 630 -29.03 -8.34 21.20
N TRP A 631 -29.01 -9.14 20.13
CA TRP A 631 -29.95 -9.03 19.01
C TRP A 631 -30.47 -10.41 18.62
N ASP A 632 -31.78 -10.52 18.41
CA ASP A 632 -32.38 -11.69 17.75
C ASP A 632 -32.10 -11.63 16.25
N VAL A 633 -31.58 -12.73 15.69
CA VAL A 633 -31.37 -12.90 14.25
C VAL A 633 -32.58 -13.61 13.67
N MET A 634 -33.28 -12.86 12.81
CA MET A 634 -34.55 -13.23 12.19
C MET A 634 -34.42 -13.16 10.66
N TRP A 635 -35.24 -13.94 9.94
CA TRP A 635 -35.29 -13.89 8.48
C TRP A 635 -36.72 -13.73 7.97
N GLN A 636 -36.93 -12.87 6.97
CA GLN A 636 -38.07 -12.96 6.05
C GLN A 636 -37.66 -13.83 4.86
N THR A 637 -38.58 -14.63 4.29
CA THR A 637 -38.30 -15.50 3.14
C THR A 637 -39.40 -15.42 2.08
N MET A 638 -39.03 -15.63 0.82
CA MET A 638 -39.91 -15.74 -0.35
C MET A 638 -39.41 -16.86 -1.25
N THR A 639 -40.28 -17.76 -1.69
CA THR A 639 -39.97 -18.67 -2.80
C THR A 639 -39.84 -17.89 -4.11
N ALA A 640 -39.13 -18.45 -5.10
CA ALA A 640 -38.98 -17.84 -6.42
C ALA A 640 -40.34 -17.46 -7.06
N LYS A 641 -41.32 -18.37 -6.97
CA LYS A 641 -42.70 -18.14 -7.44
C LYS A 641 -43.41 -17.01 -6.69
N GLN A 642 -43.23 -16.90 -5.37
CA GLN A 642 -43.80 -15.79 -4.61
C GLN A 642 -43.19 -14.44 -5.00
N ALA A 643 -41.90 -14.39 -5.35
CA ALA A 643 -41.27 -13.17 -5.84
C ALA A 643 -41.86 -12.72 -7.19
N GLU A 644 -42.08 -13.66 -8.13
CA GLU A 644 -42.78 -13.38 -9.40
C GLU A 644 -44.22 -12.87 -9.13
N GLU A 645 -45.00 -13.58 -8.32
CA GLU A 645 -46.38 -13.19 -8.01
C GLU A 645 -46.50 -11.86 -7.26
N VAL A 646 -45.55 -11.51 -6.39
CA VAL A 646 -45.53 -10.26 -5.64
C VAL A 646 -45.22 -9.08 -6.56
N PHE A 647 -44.30 -9.24 -7.51
CA PHE A 647 -44.04 -8.23 -8.52
C PHE A 647 -45.29 -7.98 -9.39
N GLU A 648 -45.93 -9.02 -9.90
CA GLU A 648 -47.13 -8.87 -10.75
C GLU A 648 -48.34 -8.28 -10.03
N LYS A 649 -48.56 -8.64 -8.76
CA LYS A 649 -49.77 -8.25 -8.01
C LYS A 649 -49.60 -6.93 -7.24
N GLN A 650 -48.37 -6.54 -6.92
CA GLN A 650 -48.09 -5.43 -6.00
C GLN A 650 -46.95 -4.49 -6.48
N GLY A 651 -46.28 -4.78 -7.61
CA GLY A 651 -45.17 -3.99 -8.15
C GLY A 651 -43.88 -4.01 -7.32
N ILE A 652 -43.87 -4.74 -6.19
CA ILE A 652 -42.74 -4.88 -5.28
C ILE A 652 -41.71 -5.80 -5.93
N ASN A 653 -40.56 -5.23 -6.29
CA ASN A 653 -39.43 -6.00 -6.79
C ASN A 653 -38.61 -6.56 -5.63
N VAL A 654 -38.39 -7.88 -5.63
CA VAL A 654 -37.59 -8.59 -4.62
C VAL A 654 -36.11 -8.17 -4.60
N PHE A 655 -35.61 -7.54 -5.66
CA PHE A 655 -34.25 -7.06 -5.86
C PHE A 655 -34.08 -5.54 -5.66
N ASP A 656 -35.15 -4.83 -5.31
CA ASP A 656 -35.16 -3.36 -5.19
C ASP A 656 -34.97 -2.92 -3.74
N LEU A 657 -33.77 -2.41 -3.46
CA LEU A 657 -33.31 -2.01 -2.14
C LEU A 657 -34.07 -0.80 -1.54
N THR A 658 -34.88 -0.07 -2.31
CA THR A 658 -35.72 1.01 -1.74
C THR A 658 -37.04 0.49 -1.14
N HIS A 659 -37.40 -0.77 -1.44
CA HIS A 659 -38.62 -1.42 -0.95
C HIS A 659 -38.40 -2.25 0.32
N VAL A 660 -39.50 -2.54 1.00
CA VAL A 660 -39.54 -3.45 2.15
C VAL A 660 -40.60 -4.52 1.94
N TRP A 661 -40.32 -5.75 2.37
CA TRP A 661 -41.26 -6.86 2.23
C TRP A 661 -42.36 -6.78 3.30
N PRO A 662 -43.66 -6.81 2.94
CA PRO A 662 -44.74 -6.73 3.91
C PRO A 662 -44.70 -7.86 4.94
N GLN A 663 -44.34 -7.55 6.19
CA GLN A 663 -44.15 -8.55 7.27
C GLN A 663 -45.42 -9.35 7.62
N LYS A 664 -46.61 -8.86 7.22
CA LYS A 664 -47.87 -9.62 7.33
C LYS A 664 -47.98 -10.74 6.29
N GLN A 665 -47.35 -10.60 5.13
CA GLN A 665 -47.31 -11.61 4.06
C GLN A 665 -46.08 -12.53 4.22
N PHE A 666 -44.95 -11.95 4.62
CA PHE A 666 -43.66 -12.64 4.74
C PHE A 666 -43.12 -12.46 6.18
N PRO A 667 -43.62 -13.25 7.15
CA PRO A 667 -43.31 -13.06 8.57
C PRO A 667 -41.84 -13.35 8.91
N LEU A 668 -41.38 -12.73 10.00
CA LEU A 668 -40.04 -12.94 10.55
C LEU A 668 -39.96 -14.29 11.31
N ARG A 669 -39.09 -15.18 10.86
CA ARG A 669 -38.71 -16.41 11.57
C ARG A 669 -37.45 -16.15 12.41
N LYS A 670 -37.48 -16.41 13.72
CA LYS A 670 -36.26 -16.45 14.55
C LYS A 670 -35.42 -17.68 14.18
N VAL A 671 -34.11 -17.50 14.12
CA VAL A 671 -33.13 -18.57 13.86
C VAL A 671 -32.05 -18.58 14.93
N GLY A 672 -31.63 -17.40 15.40
CA GLY A 672 -30.68 -17.34 16.50
C GLY A 672 -30.63 -15.98 17.17
N GLU A 673 -29.55 -15.76 17.87
CA GLU A 673 -29.27 -14.51 18.58
C GLU A 673 -27.77 -14.34 18.73
N PHE A 674 -27.30 -13.10 18.84
CA PHE A 674 -25.92 -12.83 19.22
C PHE A 674 -25.85 -11.81 20.35
N TYR A 675 -24.75 -11.89 21.09
CA TYR A 675 -24.41 -10.97 22.18
C TYR A 675 -23.00 -10.44 21.96
N LEU A 676 -22.78 -9.15 22.23
CA LEU A 676 -21.45 -8.56 22.30
C LEU A 676 -21.02 -8.52 23.76
N ASN A 677 -19.92 -9.22 24.08
CA ASN A 677 -19.53 -9.52 25.45
C ASN A 677 -18.05 -9.30 25.75
N GLU A 678 -17.30 -8.75 24.80
CA GLU A 678 -15.88 -8.41 24.95
C GLU A 678 -15.57 -7.13 24.17
N ASN A 679 -15.08 -6.11 24.86
CA ASN A 679 -14.56 -4.90 24.23
C ASN A 679 -13.26 -5.20 23.46
N VAL A 680 -13.03 -4.45 22.38
CA VAL A 680 -11.73 -4.48 21.70
C VAL A 680 -10.61 -4.02 22.63
N LYS A 681 -9.44 -4.64 22.52
CA LYS A 681 -8.23 -4.25 23.26
C LYS A 681 -7.50 -3.11 22.56
N ASN A 682 -7.48 -3.10 21.23
CA ASN A 682 -6.93 -2.00 20.45
C ASN A 682 -7.89 -1.60 19.33
N TYR A 683 -8.46 -0.38 19.43
CA TYR A 683 -9.42 0.14 18.45
C TYR A 683 -8.84 0.14 17.02
N PHE A 684 -7.58 0.52 16.84
CA PHE A 684 -6.98 0.60 15.51
C PHE A 684 -6.82 -0.80 14.88
N ALA A 685 -6.27 -1.76 15.62
CA ALA A 685 -6.08 -3.13 15.16
C ALA A 685 -7.40 -3.90 14.93
N GLU A 686 -8.45 -3.62 15.72
CA GLU A 686 -9.65 -4.46 15.75
C GLU A 686 -10.92 -3.80 15.19
N ILE A 687 -11.01 -2.46 15.16
CA ILE A 687 -12.14 -1.71 14.59
C ILE A 687 -11.74 -0.88 13.38
N GLU A 688 -10.56 -0.26 13.37
CA GLU A 688 -10.13 0.50 12.20
C GLU A 688 -9.68 -0.44 11.08
N GLN A 689 -8.94 -1.51 11.38
CA GLN A 689 -8.46 -2.46 10.38
C GLN A 689 -9.43 -3.60 10.01
N ILE A 690 -10.58 -3.77 10.70
CA ILE A 690 -11.56 -4.81 10.30
C ILE A 690 -12.20 -4.51 8.94
N ALA A 691 -12.17 -5.52 8.06
CA ALA A 691 -12.68 -5.50 6.70
C ALA A 691 -13.89 -6.43 6.59
N PHE A 692 -15.05 -5.86 6.27
CA PHE A 692 -16.26 -6.60 5.93
C PHE A 692 -16.45 -6.61 4.41
N SER A 693 -16.97 -7.68 3.82
CA SER A 693 -17.38 -7.69 2.40
C SER A 693 -18.63 -8.53 2.19
N PRO A 694 -19.69 -8.05 1.51
CA PRO A 694 -20.84 -8.88 1.17
C PRO A 694 -20.50 -10.01 0.18
N SER A 695 -19.29 -10.02 -0.40
CA SER A 695 -18.74 -11.14 -1.15
C SER A 695 -18.17 -12.28 -0.29
N HIS A 696 -18.00 -12.07 1.03
CA HIS A 696 -17.60 -13.13 1.95
C HIS A 696 -18.84 -13.94 2.33
N LEU A 697 -19.16 -14.94 1.51
CA LEU A 697 -20.27 -15.88 1.69
C LEU A 697 -19.75 -17.28 2.04
N ILE A 698 -20.64 -18.11 2.59
CA ILE A 698 -20.38 -19.49 3.02
C ILE A 698 -21.37 -20.45 2.33
N PRO A 699 -21.05 -21.76 2.22
CA PRO A 699 -21.91 -22.72 1.53
C PRO A 699 -23.36 -22.69 2.04
N GLY A 700 -24.31 -22.49 1.11
CA GLY A 700 -25.74 -22.36 1.44
C GLY A 700 -26.28 -20.93 1.47
N ILE A 701 -25.42 -19.92 1.28
CA ILE A 701 -25.81 -18.51 1.13
C ILE A 701 -25.21 -17.97 -0.17
N GLU A 702 -26.07 -17.51 -1.10
CA GLU A 702 -25.66 -16.94 -2.39
C GLU A 702 -26.23 -15.52 -2.59
N PRO A 703 -25.62 -14.67 -3.43
CA PRO A 703 -26.16 -13.35 -3.71
C PRO A 703 -27.39 -13.47 -4.62
N SER A 704 -28.36 -12.57 -4.44
CA SER A 704 -29.46 -12.41 -5.40
C SER A 704 -29.06 -11.56 -6.61
N ALA A 705 -29.99 -11.34 -7.54
CA ALA A 705 -29.77 -10.47 -8.71
C ALA A 705 -29.97 -8.97 -8.41
N ASP A 706 -30.08 -8.57 -7.13
CA ASP A 706 -30.06 -7.18 -6.68
C ASP A 706 -28.83 -6.44 -7.26
N PRO A 707 -29.02 -5.43 -8.13
CA PRO A 707 -27.91 -4.80 -8.85
C PRO A 707 -26.99 -4.01 -7.90
N VAL A 708 -27.55 -3.46 -6.81
CA VAL A 708 -26.77 -2.79 -5.78
C VAL A 708 -25.96 -3.82 -5.00
N LEU A 709 -26.53 -4.98 -4.64
CA LEU A 709 -25.76 -6.08 -4.04
C LEU A 709 -24.62 -6.54 -4.96
N GLN A 710 -24.92 -6.80 -6.23
CA GLN A 710 -23.95 -7.28 -7.23
C GLN A 710 -22.75 -6.34 -7.36
N SER A 711 -22.98 -5.03 -7.48
CA SER A 711 -21.90 -4.03 -7.50
C SER A 711 -21.09 -3.98 -6.18
N ARG A 712 -21.76 -4.14 -5.02
CA ARG A 712 -21.09 -4.23 -3.72
C ARG A 712 -20.20 -5.46 -3.60
N LEU A 713 -20.46 -6.57 -4.31
CA LEU A 713 -19.57 -7.75 -4.28
C LEU A 713 -18.15 -7.43 -4.77
N PHE A 714 -18.00 -6.46 -5.69
CA PHE A 714 -16.70 -5.97 -6.14
C PHE A 714 -16.11 -4.91 -5.20
N SER A 715 -16.89 -3.85 -4.91
CA SER A 715 -16.39 -2.61 -4.32
C SER A 715 -15.66 -2.79 -2.97
N TYR A 716 -16.14 -3.69 -2.11
CA TYR A 716 -15.56 -3.86 -0.77
C TYR A 716 -14.15 -4.43 -0.81
N ALA A 717 -13.94 -5.52 -1.56
CA ALA A 717 -12.61 -6.12 -1.69
C ALA A 717 -11.62 -5.15 -2.35
N ASP A 718 -12.08 -4.31 -3.28
CA ASP A 718 -11.26 -3.28 -3.92
C ASP A 718 -10.82 -2.19 -2.94
N THR A 719 -11.76 -1.54 -2.24
CA THR A 719 -11.44 -0.45 -1.30
C THR A 719 -10.55 -0.92 -0.13
N HIS A 720 -10.69 -2.18 0.32
CA HIS A 720 -9.79 -2.71 1.37
C HIS A 720 -8.33 -2.83 0.91
N ARG A 721 -8.07 -3.14 -0.37
CA ARG A 721 -6.69 -3.18 -0.91
C ARG A 721 -6.04 -1.81 -0.90
N HIS A 722 -6.80 -0.76 -1.21
CA HIS A 722 -6.33 0.62 -1.10
C HIS A 722 -6.10 1.03 0.36
N ARG A 723 -7.03 0.68 1.25
CA ARG A 723 -7.07 1.18 2.63
C ARG A 723 -6.08 0.50 3.58
N ILE A 724 -5.91 -0.82 3.45
CA ILE A 724 -5.16 -1.68 4.39
C ILE A 724 -4.32 -2.75 3.66
N GLY A 725 -4.04 -2.54 2.37
CA GLY A 725 -3.10 -3.34 1.59
C GLY A 725 -3.67 -4.65 1.02
N THR A 726 -2.95 -5.22 0.05
CA THR A 726 -3.36 -6.43 -0.68
C THR A 726 -3.57 -7.64 0.22
N ASN A 727 -2.78 -7.76 1.29
CA ASN A 727 -2.81 -8.88 2.24
C ASN A 727 -3.74 -8.68 3.45
N TYR A 728 -4.71 -7.76 3.39
CA TYR A 728 -5.59 -7.41 4.52
C TYR A 728 -6.31 -8.58 5.22
N GLN A 729 -6.51 -9.70 4.52
CA GLN A 729 -7.10 -10.94 5.08
C GLN A 729 -6.18 -11.65 6.09
N GLN A 730 -4.88 -11.36 6.05
CA GLN A 730 -3.89 -11.90 7.00
C GLN A 730 -3.88 -11.13 8.33
N LEU A 731 -4.45 -9.92 8.37
CA LEU A 731 -4.59 -9.16 9.61
C LEU A 731 -5.43 -9.98 10.61
N PRO A 732 -5.00 -10.14 11.89
CA PRO A 732 -5.60 -11.12 12.79
C PRO A 732 -7.11 -10.95 13.04
N ILE A 733 -7.63 -9.72 12.94
CA ILE A 733 -9.06 -9.43 13.03
C ILE A 733 -9.85 -9.93 11.81
N ASN A 734 -9.23 -9.99 10.63
CA ASN A 734 -9.83 -10.42 9.37
C ASN A 734 -9.63 -11.91 9.09
N ALA A 735 -8.62 -12.53 9.69
CA ALA A 735 -8.27 -13.93 9.47
C ALA A 735 -9.44 -14.91 9.75
N PRO A 736 -9.61 -15.97 8.93
CA PRO A 736 -10.58 -17.03 9.17
C PRO A 736 -10.13 -17.97 10.30
N ARG A 737 -11.09 -18.61 10.97
CA ARG A 737 -10.85 -19.54 12.11
C ARG A 737 -11.37 -20.95 11.83
N THR A 738 -11.01 -21.50 10.67
CA THR A 738 -11.49 -22.81 10.21
C THR A 738 -10.82 -23.99 10.94
N PRO A 739 -11.53 -25.12 11.18
CA PRO A 739 -10.97 -26.35 11.77
C PRO A 739 -10.06 -27.14 10.82
N TYR A 740 -9.84 -26.63 9.60
CA TYR A 740 -8.92 -27.18 8.61
C TYR A 740 -7.86 -26.14 8.23
N ARG A 741 -6.68 -26.62 7.80
CA ARG A 741 -5.61 -25.76 7.29
C ARG A 741 -6.01 -25.17 5.93
N MET A 742 -6.24 -23.86 5.92
CA MET A 742 -6.48 -23.08 4.69
C MET A 742 -5.32 -23.21 3.70
N ALA A 743 -5.64 -23.24 2.41
CA ALA A 743 -4.66 -23.28 1.33
C ALA A 743 -5.27 -22.71 0.03
N ASN A 744 -4.54 -21.80 -0.63
CA ASN A 744 -4.86 -21.29 -1.96
C ASN A 744 -3.57 -21.04 -2.78
N PHE A 745 -3.69 -20.48 -3.99
CA PHE A 745 -2.55 -20.24 -4.90
C PHE A 745 -2.04 -18.80 -4.91
N GLN A 746 -2.63 -17.90 -4.11
CA GLN A 746 -2.16 -16.52 -3.95
C GLN A 746 -0.84 -16.49 -3.16
N ARG A 747 0.06 -15.57 -3.52
CA ARG A 747 1.38 -15.36 -2.90
C ARG A 747 1.72 -13.88 -2.92
N ASP A 748 2.74 -13.52 -2.13
CA ASP A 748 3.46 -12.26 -2.17
C ASP A 748 2.58 -11.02 -1.91
N GLY A 749 2.98 -9.86 -2.45
CA GLY A 749 2.36 -8.57 -2.20
C GLY A 749 2.82 -7.89 -0.89
N PRO A 750 2.54 -6.59 -0.70
CA PRO A 750 2.96 -5.86 0.50
C PRO A 750 2.47 -6.50 1.80
N MET A 751 3.31 -6.48 2.84
CA MET A 751 3.01 -7.00 4.18
C MET A 751 2.51 -8.46 4.21
N ALA A 752 3.11 -9.34 3.41
CA ALA A 752 2.79 -10.78 3.39
C ALA A 752 3.44 -11.54 4.56
N PHE A 753 2.77 -11.58 5.72
CA PHE A 753 3.21 -12.35 6.90
C PHE A 753 3.13 -13.88 6.70
N HIS A 754 2.19 -14.35 5.87
CA HIS A 754 1.89 -15.76 5.68
C HIS A 754 1.86 -16.15 4.19
N ASN A 755 3.05 -16.38 3.61
CA ASN A 755 3.19 -16.68 2.19
C ASN A 755 3.03 -18.19 1.83
N GLN A 756 2.34 -18.96 2.69
CA GLN A 756 1.96 -20.37 2.48
C GLN A 756 3.11 -21.39 2.24
N GLY A 757 4.36 -20.99 2.50
CA GLY A 757 5.55 -21.86 2.46
C GLY A 757 5.93 -22.35 1.07
N SER A 758 6.75 -23.40 1.00
CA SER A 758 7.29 -23.98 -0.24
C SER A 758 6.28 -24.76 -1.08
N ARG A 759 4.98 -24.75 -0.75
CA ARG A 759 3.95 -25.42 -1.56
C ARG A 759 3.85 -24.73 -2.93
N PRO A 760 3.76 -25.48 -4.05
CA PRO A 760 3.49 -24.92 -5.36
C PRO A 760 2.36 -23.87 -5.36
N ASN A 761 2.60 -22.78 -6.08
CA ASN A 761 1.66 -21.68 -6.32
C ASN A 761 0.74 -21.93 -7.54
N TYR A 762 0.64 -23.18 -7.98
CA TYR A 762 -0.24 -23.67 -9.03
C TYR A 762 -0.75 -25.07 -8.68
N LEU A 763 -1.73 -25.58 -9.43
CA LEU A 763 -2.26 -26.93 -9.25
C LEU A 763 -1.21 -27.98 -9.67
N SER A 764 -0.40 -28.43 -8.73
CA SER A 764 0.70 -29.37 -8.96
C SER A 764 0.30 -30.82 -8.68
N SER A 765 0.77 -31.74 -9.53
CA SER A 765 0.72 -33.18 -9.29
C SER A 765 1.82 -33.68 -8.33
N ILE A 766 2.85 -32.86 -8.06
CA ILE A 766 3.99 -33.21 -7.19
C ILE A 766 3.59 -33.10 -5.72
N GLN A 767 2.83 -32.05 -5.37
CA GLN A 767 2.26 -31.83 -4.04
C GLN A 767 0.78 -31.48 -4.19
N PRO A 768 -0.10 -32.47 -4.43
CA PRO A 768 -1.51 -32.23 -4.67
C PRO A 768 -2.22 -31.72 -3.41
N ILE A 769 -3.20 -30.84 -3.63
CA ILE A 769 -4.11 -30.33 -2.60
C ILE A 769 -5.43 -31.12 -2.62
N SER A 770 -6.02 -31.35 -1.45
CA SER A 770 -7.34 -31.96 -1.33
C SER A 770 -8.45 -30.97 -1.70
N PHE A 771 -9.44 -31.43 -2.46
CA PHE A 771 -10.65 -30.68 -2.79
C PHE A 771 -11.86 -31.24 -2.04
N ARG A 772 -12.82 -30.38 -1.73
CA ARG A 772 -14.18 -30.81 -1.37
C ARG A 772 -15.02 -30.99 -2.64
N PRO A 773 -15.93 -31.97 -2.71
CA PRO A 773 -16.90 -32.05 -3.81
C PRO A 773 -17.80 -30.80 -3.83
N ARG A 774 -18.35 -30.47 -5.00
CA ARG A 774 -19.43 -29.47 -5.08
C ARG A 774 -20.62 -29.98 -4.27
N GLN A 775 -21.10 -29.18 -3.32
CA GLN A 775 -22.24 -29.52 -2.46
C GLN A 775 -23.57 -28.95 -2.99
N VAL A 776 -23.50 -28.02 -3.95
CA VAL A 776 -24.65 -27.35 -4.57
C VAL A 776 -24.42 -27.29 -6.08
N ASP A 777 -25.48 -27.50 -6.84
CA ASP A 777 -25.52 -27.27 -8.27
C ASP A 777 -25.91 -25.82 -8.55
N LEU A 778 -24.92 -24.94 -8.75
CA LEU A 778 -25.14 -23.51 -8.95
C LEU A 778 -25.91 -23.19 -10.25
N ASP A 779 -25.89 -24.10 -11.22
CA ASP A 779 -26.68 -23.97 -12.45
C ASP A 779 -28.20 -24.07 -12.16
N LYS A 780 -28.58 -24.59 -10.97
CA LYS A 780 -29.95 -24.64 -10.44
C LYS A 780 -30.23 -23.66 -9.31
N THR A 781 -29.30 -22.81 -8.89
CA THR A 781 -29.57 -21.77 -7.87
C THR A 781 -29.88 -20.41 -8.48
N HIS A 782 -29.60 -20.19 -9.77
CA HIS A 782 -29.86 -18.93 -10.47
C HIS A 782 -30.99 -19.06 -11.50
N ALA A 783 -31.67 -17.94 -11.78
CA ALA A 783 -32.64 -17.87 -12.85
C ALA A 783 -31.94 -17.99 -14.21
N HIS A 784 -32.63 -18.53 -15.21
CA HIS A 784 -32.09 -18.60 -16.56
C HIS A 784 -32.31 -17.27 -17.28
N PHE A 785 -31.20 -16.57 -17.57
CA PHE A 785 -31.22 -15.34 -18.35
C PHE A 785 -30.80 -15.65 -19.79
N THR A 786 -31.69 -15.41 -20.74
CA THR A 786 -31.40 -15.48 -22.19
C THR A 786 -32.06 -14.28 -22.84
N THR A 787 -31.33 -13.18 -22.86
CA THR A 787 -31.79 -11.83 -23.25
C THR A 787 -30.59 -11.00 -23.68
N ASP A 788 -30.82 -9.88 -24.35
CA ASP A 788 -29.78 -8.93 -24.71
C ASP A 788 -29.16 -8.27 -23.47
N ALA A 789 -27.87 -7.93 -23.56
CA ALA A 789 -27.23 -7.03 -22.60
C ALA A 789 -27.61 -5.58 -22.92
N VAL A 790 -28.28 -4.91 -21.98
CA VAL A 790 -28.84 -3.57 -22.17
C VAL A 790 -28.20 -2.54 -21.23
N SER A 791 -28.15 -1.29 -21.66
CA SER A 791 -28.04 -0.16 -20.73
C SER A 791 -29.40 0.10 -20.11
N PHE A 792 -29.45 0.19 -18.78
CA PHE A 792 -30.69 0.34 -18.03
C PHE A 792 -30.60 1.50 -17.04
N LEU A 793 -31.72 2.19 -16.86
CA LEU A 793 -31.96 3.19 -15.83
C LEU A 793 -33.38 2.97 -15.30
N SER A 794 -33.58 3.03 -13.99
CA SER A 794 -34.91 2.79 -13.42
C SER A 794 -35.90 3.93 -13.72
N GLU A 795 -37.19 3.63 -13.50
CA GLU A 795 -38.25 4.63 -13.49
C GLU A 795 -39.00 4.65 -12.16
N ILE A 796 -39.44 5.84 -11.76
CA ILE A 796 -40.34 6.02 -10.61
C ILE A 796 -41.76 5.62 -10.99
N ARG A 797 -42.40 4.83 -10.13
CA ARG A 797 -43.72 4.22 -10.35
C ARG A 797 -44.64 4.52 -9.16
N PRO A 798 -45.97 4.43 -9.31
CA PRO A 798 -46.92 4.66 -8.21
C PRO A 798 -46.65 3.79 -6.97
N GLU A 799 -46.15 2.56 -7.16
CA GLU A 799 -45.91 1.60 -6.09
C GLU A 799 -44.76 1.99 -5.17
N ASP A 800 -43.80 2.79 -5.67
CA ASP A 800 -42.65 3.29 -4.91
C ASP A 800 -43.09 4.21 -3.75
N PHE A 801 -44.29 4.78 -3.83
CA PHE A 801 -44.90 5.62 -2.79
C PHE A 801 -45.72 4.84 -1.75
N ASN A 802 -45.95 3.52 -1.93
CA ASN A 802 -46.79 2.73 -1.01
C ASN A 802 -46.19 2.60 0.39
N ALA A 803 -44.91 2.23 0.50
CA ALA A 803 -44.23 2.13 1.80
C ALA A 803 -44.00 3.50 2.48
N PRO A 804 -43.56 4.56 1.76
CA PRO A 804 -43.57 5.95 2.26
C PRO A 804 -44.94 6.39 2.83
N ARG A 805 -46.03 6.13 2.10
CA ARG A 805 -47.39 6.49 2.53
C ARG A 805 -47.76 5.72 3.80
N ALA A 806 -47.50 4.42 3.84
CA ALA A 806 -47.74 3.60 5.02
C ALA A 806 -46.94 4.06 6.24
N LEU A 807 -45.70 4.55 6.04
CA LEU A 807 -44.86 5.13 7.09
C LEU A 807 -45.49 6.42 7.66
N TRP A 808 -45.95 7.35 6.81
CA TRP A 808 -46.64 8.57 7.26
C TRP A 808 -47.98 8.30 7.96
N GLU A 809 -48.82 7.47 7.35
CA GLU A 809 -50.22 7.30 7.77
C GLU A 809 -50.37 6.33 8.95
N ASN A 810 -49.58 5.26 8.99
CA ASN A 810 -49.80 4.13 9.91
C ASN A 810 -48.67 3.88 10.92
N VAL A 811 -47.51 4.55 10.79
CA VAL A 811 -46.33 4.30 11.65
C VAL A 811 -45.89 5.56 12.40
N PHE A 812 -45.86 6.72 11.75
CA PHE A 812 -45.63 7.99 12.44
C PHE A 812 -46.89 8.40 13.21
N ASP A 813 -46.74 8.56 14.53
CA ASP A 813 -47.70 9.26 15.37
C ASP A 813 -47.60 10.79 15.15
N GLU A 814 -48.54 11.55 15.70
CA GLU A 814 -48.57 12.99 15.48
C GLU A 814 -47.29 13.72 15.97
N PRO A 815 -46.70 13.37 17.15
CA PRO A 815 -45.39 13.88 17.54
C PRO A 815 -44.26 13.54 16.54
N ALA A 816 -44.21 12.32 15.99
CA ALA A 816 -43.22 11.96 14.98
C ALA A 816 -43.44 12.71 13.66
N ARG A 817 -44.69 12.97 13.26
CA ARG A 817 -45.02 13.83 12.10
C ARG A 817 -44.52 15.25 12.30
N GLU A 818 -44.78 15.87 13.45
CA GLU A 818 -44.31 17.25 13.72
C GLU A 818 -42.77 17.33 13.80
N ARG A 819 -42.10 16.34 14.42
CA ARG A 819 -40.63 16.23 14.36
C ARG A 819 -40.14 16.07 12.91
N PHE A 820 -40.79 15.24 12.10
CA PHE A 820 -40.45 15.03 10.70
C PHE A 820 -40.51 16.34 9.89
N ILE A 821 -41.63 17.07 10.00
CA ILE A 821 -41.81 18.38 9.34
C ILE A 821 -40.69 19.32 9.77
N THR A 822 -40.44 19.43 11.08
CA THR A 822 -39.41 20.31 11.66
C THR A 822 -38.00 19.96 11.15
N ASN A 823 -37.64 18.68 11.12
CA ASN A 823 -36.33 18.22 10.64
C ASN A 823 -36.14 18.53 9.15
N VAL A 824 -37.16 18.25 8.32
CA VAL A 824 -37.10 18.52 6.88
C VAL A 824 -37.05 20.02 6.60
N SER A 825 -37.95 20.82 7.19
CA SER A 825 -37.98 22.27 6.95
C SER A 825 -36.74 22.97 7.51
N GLY A 826 -36.25 22.54 8.68
CA GLY A 826 -35.01 23.04 9.27
C GLY A 826 -33.79 22.75 8.39
N HIS A 827 -33.68 21.54 7.83
CA HIS A 827 -32.62 21.21 6.88
C HIS A 827 -32.79 21.97 5.55
N MET A 828 -34.02 22.15 5.05
CA MET A 828 -34.32 22.92 3.84
C MET A 828 -34.06 24.43 3.99
N ALA A 829 -34.03 24.98 5.21
CA ALA A 829 -33.69 26.39 5.43
C ALA A 829 -32.28 26.76 4.92
N ASN A 830 -31.39 25.76 4.83
CA ASN A 830 -30.02 25.91 4.32
C ASN A 830 -29.92 25.59 2.81
N CYS A 831 -31.04 25.42 2.11
CA CYS A 831 -31.07 25.25 0.66
C CYS A 831 -31.22 26.62 -0.03
N THR A 832 -30.23 27.00 -0.84
CA THR A 832 -30.17 28.33 -1.48
C THR A 832 -31.06 28.49 -2.72
N LYS A 833 -31.86 27.46 -3.06
CA LYS A 833 -32.60 27.35 -4.33
C LYS A 833 -34.05 26.91 -4.11
N GLU A 834 -34.97 27.86 -4.17
CA GLU A 834 -36.41 27.61 -4.01
C GLU A 834 -36.96 26.51 -4.93
N GLU A 835 -36.47 26.44 -6.18
CA GLU A 835 -36.90 25.43 -7.17
C GLU A 835 -36.67 23.98 -6.71
N ILE A 836 -35.59 23.71 -5.98
CA ILE A 836 -35.26 22.39 -5.45
C ILE A 836 -36.27 22.01 -4.35
N ILE A 837 -36.61 22.97 -3.47
CA ILE A 837 -37.63 22.80 -2.43
C ILE A 837 -38.99 22.52 -3.08
N LYS A 838 -39.36 23.25 -4.14
CA LYS A 838 -40.62 23.03 -4.89
C LYS A 838 -40.74 21.62 -5.43
N ARG A 839 -39.66 21.13 -6.05
CA ARG A 839 -39.54 19.77 -6.61
C ARG A 839 -39.68 18.71 -5.53
N GLN A 840 -38.96 18.85 -4.42
CA GLN A 840 -39.01 17.91 -3.32
C GLN A 840 -40.38 17.87 -2.62
N ILE A 841 -41.04 19.01 -2.42
CA ILE A 841 -42.43 19.05 -1.91
C ILE A 841 -43.40 18.37 -2.88
N GLY A 842 -43.19 18.50 -4.20
CA GLY A 842 -43.94 17.75 -5.22
C GLY A 842 -43.83 16.23 -5.06
N ILE A 843 -42.64 15.71 -4.74
CA ILE A 843 -42.42 14.28 -4.44
C ILE A 843 -43.10 13.89 -3.11
N PHE A 844 -42.97 14.70 -2.06
CA PHE A 844 -43.67 14.48 -0.79
C PHE A 844 -45.21 14.50 -0.95
N ARG A 845 -45.75 15.21 -1.95
CA ARG A 845 -47.19 15.23 -2.23
C ARG A 845 -47.72 13.90 -2.75
N GLU A 846 -46.93 13.17 -3.53
CA GLU A 846 -47.26 11.81 -3.94
C GLU A 846 -47.34 10.86 -2.72
N VAL A 847 -46.53 11.10 -1.67
CA VAL A 847 -46.64 10.40 -0.37
C VAL A 847 -47.91 10.82 0.39
N SER A 848 -48.17 12.10 0.58
CA SER A 848 -49.41 12.60 1.19
C SER A 848 -49.60 14.11 0.98
N ASN A 849 -50.84 14.51 0.69
CA ASN A 849 -51.23 15.92 0.63
C ASN A 849 -51.12 16.63 1.99
N ASP A 850 -51.35 15.94 3.11
CA ASP A 850 -51.15 16.50 4.47
C ASP A 850 -49.68 16.82 4.71
N LEU A 851 -48.79 15.86 4.45
CA LEU A 851 -47.33 16.03 4.53
C LEU A 851 -46.85 17.22 3.69
N ALA A 852 -47.22 17.27 2.41
CA ALA A 852 -46.84 18.37 1.53
C ALA A 852 -47.35 19.72 2.04
N THR A 853 -48.62 19.82 2.45
CA THR A 853 -49.23 21.07 2.95
C THR A 853 -48.54 21.57 4.22
N ARG A 854 -48.14 20.67 5.13
CA ARG A 854 -47.36 21.03 6.33
C ARG A 854 -45.97 21.54 5.97
N LEU A 855 -45.28 20.93 5.00
CA LEU A 855 -43.98 21.41 4.50
C LEU A 855 -44.08 22.77 3.79
N GLU A 856 -45.12 23.00 2.98
CA GLU A 856 -45.36 24.31 2.34
C GLU A 856 -45.57 25.41 3.39
N LYS A 857 -46.32 25.12 4.45
CA LYS A 857 -46.51 26.02 5.59
C LYS A 857 -45.21 26.28 6.37
N ALA A 858 -44.40 25.24 6.60
CA ALA A 858 -43.17 25.32 7.39
C ALA A 858 -42.00 26.00 6.64
N THR A 859 -41.91 25.81 5.33
CA THR A 859 -40.86 26.40 4.48
C THR A 859 -41.26 27.76 3.87
N GLY A 860 -42.56 28.06 3.79
CA GLY A 860 -43.08 29.22 3.05
C GLY A 860 -43.08 29.05 1.53
N VAL A 861 -42.66 27.89 1.02
CA VAL A 861 -42.52 27.60 -0.42
C VAL A 861 -43.69 26.74 -0.89
N LYS A 862 -44.52 27.22 -1.84
CA LYS A 862 -45.52 26.38 -2.49
C LYS A 862 -44.83 25.39 -3.43
N GLY A 863 -45.01 24.09 -3.21
CA GLY A 863 -44.47 23.03 -4.06
C GLY A 863 -45.25 22.83 -5.36
N TYR A 864 -44.76 21.91 -6.18
CA TYR A 864 -45.52 21.43 -7.33
C TYR A 864 -46.76 20.62 -6.89
N ASP A 865 -47.78 20.58 -7.74
CA ASP A 865 -49.03 19.86 -7.48
C ASP A 865 -48.89 18.31 -7.61
N GLY A 866 -47.65 17.81 -7.77
CA GLY A 866 -47.27 16.39 -7.92
C GLY A 866 -46.11 16.24 -8.91
N ILE A 867 -45.64 15.02 -9.15
CA ILE A 867 -44.53 14.73 -10.08
C ILE A 867 -44.98 14.51 -11.53
N SER A 868 -46.29 14.35 -11.77
CA SER A 868 -46.84 13.97 -13.09
C SER A 868 -46.60 14.97 -14.25
N ASN A 869 -46.12 16.18 -13.96
CA ASN A 869 -45.75 17.21 -14.94
C ASN A 869 -44.26 17.59 -14.87
N LEU A 870 -43.44 16.78 -14.19
CA LEU A 870 -42.00 17.02 -14.01
C LEU A 870 -41.17 16.10 -14.88
N ARG A 871 -39.93 16.50 -15.15
CA ARG A 871 -38.87 15.67 -15.72
C ARG A 871 -37.72 15.62 -14.71
N PHE A 872 -37.13 14.45 -14.52
CA PHE A 872 -35.97 14.26 -13.66
C PHE A 872 -34.69 14.04 -14.47
N ASN A 873 -33.56 14.30 -13.84
CA ASN A 873 -32.23 14.03 -14.39
C ASN A 873 -31.69 12.66 -13.96
N GLY A 874 -32.08 12.18 -12.78
CA GLY A 874 -31.51 10.97 -12.16
C GLY A 874 -32.26 9.66 -12.47
N GLU A 875 -33.55 9.72 -12.82
CA GLU A 875 -34.34 8.56 -13.24
C GLU A 875 -35.43 8.93 -14.26
N HIS A 876 -36.05 7.91 -14.86
CA HIS A 876 -37.20 8.07 -15.73
C HIS A 876 -38.48 8.39 -14.92
N ASN A 877 -39.33 9.28 -15.41
CA ASN A 877 -40.61 9.60 -14.76
C ASN A 877 -41.76 8.74 -15.29
N GLY A 878 -41.94 7.54 -14.73
CA GLY A 878 -43.05 6.63 -15.08
C GLY A 878 -44.44 7.19 -14.77
N MET A 879 -44.54 8.23 -13.93
CA MET A 879 -45.79 8.93 -13.58
C MET A 879 -46.07 10.17 -14.47
N ALA A 880 -45.23 10.46 -15.46
CA ALA A 880 -45.40 11.62 -16.35
C ALA A 880 -46.66 11.49 -17.24
N LYS A 881 -47.48 12.55 -17.27
CA LYS A 881 -48.66 12.66 -18.15
C LYS A 881 -48.28 12.89 -19.62
N ASP A 882 -47.22 13.67 -19.85
CA ASP A 882 -46.63 13.84 -21.18
C ASP A 882 -45.44 12.88 -21.32
N LYS A 883 -45.45 12.07 -22.38
CA LYS A 883 -44.35 11.16 -22.71
C LYS A 883 -43.02 11.88 -22.90
N THR A 884 -43.02 13.15 -23.35
CA THR A 884 -41.79 13.95 -23.48
C THR A 884 -41.10 14.23 -22.15
N LEU A 885 -41.79 14.05 -21.01
CA LEU A 885 -41.26 14.26 -19.67
C LEU A 885 -40.80 12.96 -18.97
N ARG A 886 -41.12 11.78 -19.54
CA ARG A 886 -40.73 10.47 -18.98
C ARG A 886 -39.23 10.18 -19.11
N ALA A 887 -38.59 10.62 -20.19
CA ALA A 887 -37.17 10.37 -20.41
C ALA A 887 -36.28 11.21 -19.48
N ALA A 888 -35.37 10.54 -18.75
CA ALA A 888 -34.40 11.20 -17.89
C ALA A 888 -33.53 12.20 -18.68
N ASN A 889 -33.27 13.37 -18.10
CA ASN A 889 -32.48 14.45 -18.69
C ASN A 889 -32.94 14.90 -20.10
N GLY A 890 -34.16 14.54 -20.52
CA GLY A 890 -34.73 14.99 -21.80
C GLY A 890 -34.14 14.33 -23.04
N LEU A 891 -33.47 13.18 -22.89
CA LEU A 891 -33.06 12.34 -24.01
C LEU A 891 -34.29 11.93 -24.82
N ALA A 892 -34.26 12.17 -26.14
CA ALA A 892 -35.35 11.81 -27.05
C ALA A 892 -34.77 11.28 -28.36
N GLY A 893 -34.95 9.98 -28.65
CA GLY A 893 -34.48 9.39 -29.91
C GLY A 893 -34.32 7.87 -29.94
N ARG A 894 -35.12 7.24 -30.80
CA ARG A 894 -34.99 5.95 -31.54
C ARG A 894 -34.57 4.64 -30.85
N ASP A 895 -33.78 4.64 -29.77
CA ASP A 895 -33.37 3.43 -29.02
C ASP A 895 -33.88 3.46 -27.56
N GLU A 896 -35.06 4.03 -27.34
CA GLU A 896 -35.69 4.15 -26.02
C GLU A 896 -36.31 2.82 -25.54
N SER A 897 -35.48 1.88 -25.09
CA SER A 897 -35.93 0.70 -24.32
C SER A 897 -36.28 1.09 -22.86
N ILE A 898 -37.18 2.06 -22.68
CA ILE A 898 -37.74 2.40 -21.36
C ILE A 898 -38.63 1.25 -20.91
N SER A 899 -38.06 0.35 -20.11
CA SER A 899 -38.72 -0.83 -19.57
C SER A 899 -39.51 -0.47 -18.30
N PHE A 900 -40.77 -0.91 -18.26
CA PHE A 900 -41.60 -0.86 -17.04
C PHE A 900 -41.13 -1.86 -15.97
N ASN A 901 -40.34 -2.87 -16.35
CA ASN A 901 -39.69 -3.78 -15.41
C ASN A 901 -38.36 -3.17 -14.92
N ASN A 902 -38.22 -2.99 -13.61
CA ASN A 902 -37.00 -2.53 -12.93
C ASN A 902 -36.03 -3.67 -12.55
N GLY A 903 -35.88 -4.66 -13.44
CA GLY A 903 -35.06 -5.85 -13.21
C GLY A 903 -35.69 -6.92 -12.30
N ALA A 904 -36.98 -6.79 -11.99
CA ALA A 904 -37.74 -7.73 -11.17
C ALA A 904 -37.95 -9.10 -11.84
N PRO A 905 -38.11 -10.17 -11.05
CA PRO A 905 -38.43 -11.49 -11.59
C PRO A 905 -39.85 -11.51 -12.17
N THR A 906 -39.97 -12.01 -13.40
CA THR A 906 -41.25 -12.12 -14.13
C THR A 906 -41.80 -13.54 -14.13
N MET A 907 -43.12 -13.73 -14.28
CA MET A 907 -43.71 -15.07 -14.25
C MET A 907 -43.03 -16.01 -15.24
N GLY A 908 -42.60 -17.16 -14.71
CA GLY A 908 -41.97 -18.22 -15.50
C GLY A 908 -40.45 -18.11 -15.63
N GLN A 909 -39.83 -17.02 -15.19
CA GLN A 909 -38.37 -16.82 -15.24
C GLN A 909 -37.59 -17.90 -14.46
N HIS A 910 -38.23 -18.52 -13.46
CA HIS A 910 -37.65 -19.63 -12.69
C HIS A 910 -38.16 -21.03 -13.10
N THR A 911 -38.95 -21.20 -14.16
CA THR A 911 -39.58 -22.50 -14.50
C THR A 911 -38.57 -23.63 -14.74
N ASN A 912 -37.50 -23.37 -15.49
CA ASN A 912 -36.45 -24.36 -15.74
C ASN A 912 -35.59 -24.70 -14.50
N VAL A 913 -35.61 -23.82 -13.48
CA VAL A 913 -34.90 -24.02 -12.20
C VAL A 913 -35.61 -25.05 -11.32
N ALA A 914 -36.93 -25.20 -11.49
CA ALA A 914 -37.78 -26.09 -10.68
C ALA A 914 -38.13 -27.44 -11.37
N ALA A 915 -37.80 -27.62 -12.65
CA ALA A 915 -38.32 -28.72 -13.47
C ALA A 915 -37.36 -29.92 -13.66
N ALA A 916 -36.21 -29.93 -12.99
CA ALA A 916 -35.18 -30.97 -13.11
C ALA A 916 -34.75 -31.54 -11.74
N ALA A 917 -35.74 -31.94 -10.95
CA ALA A 917 -35.60 -32.74 -9.72
C ALA A 917 -35.84 -34.23 -10.02
#